data_AF-A0A8I6X2D7-F1
#
_entry.id   AF-A0A8I6X2D7-F1
#
_cell.length_a   1.000
_cell.length_b   1.000
_cell.length_c   1.000
_cell.angle_alpha   90.00
_cell.angle_beta   90.00
_cell.angle_gamma   90.00
#
_symmetry.space_group_name_H-M   'P 1'
#
loop_
_entity.id
_entity.type
_entity.pdbx_description
1 polymer ?
#
loop_
_entity_poly.entity_id
_entity_poly.type
_entity_poly.pdbx_seq_one_letter_code
_entity_poly.pdbx_strand_id
1 'polypeptide(L)'
;MAPPPVLVYSFIPFHLPRFLSHVTKQTNPGFSERGKKEMCSQKAKGVKELRIASHRTVALHPSLPPSVCLYYCGVRYLPLIGRPSLPQRGAAGAAQPSDPPARPDPAFPPSSVRRLLLLSPPPRLLHSAQLKLKPPPSRTPHQIHLRRAAPAPPLRPALGAAMRLLLPLLLAAAAAVHAANDSDDPFLSGAQANHSYNIDCGGAADFTSAFGRRWLADRFFSAGGNAGMVAEPHRFPQPQERTLRFFPPSSAGKSSCYSLPLSPGRYYLRVFSVYDNYDSKLRSPSFDVSAAATLVLSFRSPWPETAARYGAYSDLIFPASSAPDAATDVCFYSLSTDAPVVASIEVAPVHPLAYDGATTGADVVLVNYGRLTCGNGLFGPGFTNDSDAFSRVWQAGTDFRNNDLTYDAITAGGRKIFGSNQPPNYFPTKMYRSAVTTGGDASNEIEYLMPVDTRMSYMVWLHFAEIDAGVRAPGQRVFDVMLAGRNVTRIDIFKQVGGFTAFKWTYIVENLTSSTMSVRLVPVVGRPILCGLENYAMVPLETRTVPHQAAAMKALKDSLKIPARMGWNGDPCAPRTWDAWEGVSCHPGNKGLVITQLDLASQGLKGFITDEISHLTDLVSLNLSSNSLTGSLPPGLGQPSLATLDLSSNQFTGGIPGTIGSSKLQTVLLNSNQLDGQVPERLYSVGVHGGVIDLSGNKGLCGVPTLPACALFWEKGGLNKTGKIALGASFGLLLLVILIVVYIVCIRRGPYDYDFEFPQDLTSISAISAKRNRYQRAKSVMLAEMDAHNTDGFYTNGNGNGSTR
;
A
#
# COMPACT_ATOMS: atom_id res chain seq x y z
N MET A 1 65.31 40.03 -33.64
CA MET A 1 65.15 40.35 -35.07
C MET A 1 64.23 39.28 -35.66
N ALA A 2 63.08 39.57 -36.28
CA ALA A 2 62.33 40.82 -36.42
C ALA A 2 60.79 40.52 -36.42
N PRO A 3 59.89 41.50 -36.23
CA PRO A 3 58.44 41.28 -36.00
C PRO A 3 57.54 41.82 -37.16
N PRO A 4 56.26 42.22 -36.94
CA PRO A 4 55.04 41.39 -36.93
C PRO A 4 54.07 41.78 -38.08
N PRO A 5 52.77 41.38 -38.05
CA PRO A 5 51.74 42.39 -37.69
C PRO A 5 50.56 41.85 -36.82
N VAL A 6 49.45 42.59 -36.75
CA VAL A 6 48.50 42.68 -35.61
C VAL A 6 47.03 42.44 -36.01
N LEU A 7 46.20 41.84 -35.14
CA LEU A 7 44.82 42.30 -34.81
C LEU A 7 44.19 41.55 -33.61
N VAL A 8 43.03 42.03 -33.12
CA VAL A 8 42.50 41.81 -31.76
C VAL A 8 41.08 41.23 -31.75
N TYR A 9 40.77 40.34 -30.79
CA TYR A 9 39.40 40.00 -30.35
C TYR A 9 39.36 39.62 -28.85
N SER A 10 38.20 39.74 -28.21
CA SER A 10 37.99 39.59 -26.76
C SER A 10 36.71 38.82 -26.40
N PHE A 11 36.68 38.09 -25.28
CA PHE A 11 35.59 37.20 -24.85
C PHE A 11 34.91 37.65 -23.54
N ILE A 12 33.57 37.50 -23.45
CA ILE A 12 32.74 37.57 -22.22
C ILE A 12 31.59 36.52 -22.35
N PRO A 13 31.17 35.81 -21.29
CA PRO A 13 30.22 34.68 -21.40
C PRO A 13 28.73 34.98 -21.06
N PHE A 14 27.85 34.21 -21.71
CA PHE A 14 26.52 33.68 -21.31
C PHE A 14 25.53 34.49 -20.42
N HIS A 15 24.30 34.66 -20.96
CA HIS A 15 23.05 34.58 -20.20
C HIS A 15 21.86 34.12 -21.08
N LEU A 16 20.65 34.04 -20.51
CA LEU A 16 19.41 33.49 -21.11
C LEU A 16 18.91 34.25 -22.38
N PRO A 17 18.06 33.58 -23.18
CA PRO A 17 16.93 34.25 -23.82
C PRO A 17 15.56 33.68 -23.39
N ARG A 18 14.63 34.58 -23.04
CA ARG A 18 13.20 34.37 -23.32
C ARG A 18 12.96 34.69 -24.81
N PHE A 19 11.91 34.13 -25.41
CA PHE A 19 11.35 34.69 -26.64
C PHE A 19 9.83 34.83 -26.56
N LEU A 20 9.34 35.94 -27.10
CA LEU A 20 7.93 36.26 -27.30
C LEU A 20 7.81 36.97 -28.66
N SER A 21 6.78 36.59 -29.42
CA SER A 21 6.20 37.27 -30.60
C SER A 21 7.02 38.32 -31.37
N HIS A 22 7.14 38.15 -32.68
CA HIS A 22 6.64 39.19 -33.58
C HIS A 22 6.14 38.67 -34.94
N VAL A 23 5.26 39.46 -35.57
CA VAL A 23 4.55 39.18 -36.83
C VAL A 23 5.25 39.83 -38.03
N THR A 24 5.31 39.14 -39.17
CA THR A 24 5.46 39.77 -40.50
C THR A 24 4.76 38.98 -41.62
N LYS A 25 4.49 39.64 -42.75
CA LYS A 25 3.66 39.15 -43.88
C LYS A 25 4.49 38.58 -45.03
N GLN A 26 3.95 37.62 -45.78
CA GLN A 26 4.18 37.36 -47.22
C GLN A 26 2.95 36.58 -47.76
N THR A 27 2.06 37.19 -48.56
CA THR A 27 2.02 37.24 -50.04
C THR A 27 1.72 35.90 -50.75
N ASN A 28 0.46 35.77 -51.23
CA ASN A 28 0.00 34.79 -52.23
C ASN A 28 0.66 35.04 -53.62
N PRO A 29 0.82 34.02 -54.48
CA PRO A 29 -0.27 33.65 -55.41
C PRO A 29 -0.45 32.13 -55.68
N GLY A 30 -1.67 31.72 -56.10
CA GLY A 30 -1.95 30.35 -56.56
C GLY A 30 -3.44 30.06 -56.72
N PHE A 31 -3.95 30.01 -57.95
CA PHE A 31 -5.35 29.76 -58.27
C PHE A 31 -5.66 28.24 -58.36
N SER A 32 -6.79 27.78 -57.80
CA SER A 32 -7.78 27.00 -58.55
C SER A 32 -9.05 26.75 -57.71
N GLU A 33 -10.21 27.14 -58.22
CA GLU A 33 -11.51 26.71 -57.67
C GLU A 33 -11.94 25.34 -58.22
N ARG A 34 -12.62 24.53 -57.39
CA ARG A 34 -13.88 23.88 -57.79
C ARG A 34 -14.60 23.19 -56.62
N GLY A 35 -15.93 23.35 -56.57
CA GLY A 35 -16.78 22.18 -56.40
C GLY A 35 -17.73 22.08 -55.19
N LYS A 36 -18.73 22.99 -55.13
CA LYS A 36 -20.07 22.74 -54.53
C LYS A 36 -20.16 22.52 -52.99
N LYS A 37 -21.34 22.51 -52.36
CA LYS A 37 -22.57 23.35 -52.37
C LYS A 37 -23.56 22.72 -51.37
N GLU A 38 -24.50 23.51 -50.83
CA GLU A 38 -25.77 23.04 -50.21
C GLU A 38 -25.69 22.27 -48.85
N MET A 39 -26.64 22.39 -47.90
CA MET A 39 -27.66 23.43 -47.64
C MET A 39 -28.21 23.32 -46.19
N CYS A 40 -29.17 24.20 -45.84
CA CYS A 40 -29.99 24.24 -44.60
C CYS A 40 -29.29 24.81 -43.35
N SER A 41 -29.64 25.96 -42.73
CA SER A 41 -30.83 26.84 -42.66
C SER A 41 -31.75 26.65 -41.44
N GLN A 42 -31.89 27.74 -40.67
CA GLN A 42 -32.98 28.13 -39.77
C GLN A 42 -33.54 27.13 -38.73
N LYS A 43 -33.36 27.47 -37.44
CA LYS A 43 -34.42 28.14 -36.64
C LYS A 43 -33.91 28.65 -35.29
N ALA A 44 -34.62 29.62 -34.70
CA ALA A 44 -34.40 30.14 -33.35
C ALA A 44 -35.75 30.34 -32.63
N LYS A 45 -35.77 30.19 -31.28
CA LYS A 45 -36.75 30.77 -30.32
C LYS A 45 -36.48 30.32 -28.86
N GLY A 46 -36.82 31.17 -27.88
CA GLY A 46 -36.77 30.89 -26.43
C GLY A 46 -35.43 31.31 -25.77
N VAL A 47 -35.26 32.38 -24.96
CA VAL A 47 -36.12 33.06 -23.95
C VAL A 47 -36.34 32.14 -22.73
N LYS A 48 -35.90 32.47 -21.49
CA LYS A 48 -36.12 33.74 -20.75
C LYS A 48 -35.09 34.01 -19.63
N GLU A 49 -34.96 35.26 -19.18
CA GLU A 49 -34.26 35.67 -17.95
C GLU A 49 -35.10 35.46 -16.67
N LEU A 50 -34.44 35.46 -15.51
CA LEU A 50 -34.98 36.02 -14.25
C LEU A 50 -33.83 36.61 -13.39
N ARG A 51 -34.07 37.69 -12.64
CA ARG A 51 -33.02 38.50 -11.96
C ARG A 51 -33.62 39.36 -10.82
N ILE A 52 -32.77 39.85 -9.89
CA ILE A 52 -33.05 40.87 -8.83
C ILE A 52 -33.88 40.27 -7.65
N ALA A 53 -33.73 40.63 -6.36
CA ALA A 53 -32.98 41.68 -5.64
C ALA A 53 -31.83 41.07 -4.74
N SER A 54 -31.35 41.57 -3.58
CA SER A 54 -31.69 42.71 -2.69
C SER A 54 -30.50 43.16 -1.80
N HIS A 55 -30.74 44.06 -0.82
CA HIS A 55 -29.75 44.73 0.04
C HIS A 55 -29.73 44.29 1.52
N ARG A 56 -28.60 44.55 2.21
CA ARG A 56 -28.56 45.47 3.38
C ARG A 56 -27.15 45.98 3.71
N THR A 57 -27.07 47.16 4.34
CA THR A 57 -25.84 47.88 4.71
C THR A 57 -26.05 48.68 5.99
N VAL A 58 -25.10 48.61 6.95
CA VAL A 58 -24.93 49.48 8.14
C VAL A 58 -23.41 49.56 8.43
N ALA A 59 -22.92 50.60 9.11
CA ALA A 59 -21.47 50.91 9.21
C ALA A 59 -21.03 51.52 10.56
N LEU A 60 -19.69 51.65 10.74
CA LEU A 60 -18.95 52.40 11.80
C LEU A 60 -18.95 51.74 13.21
N HIS A 61 -17.95 51.86 14.10
CA HIS A 61 -16.65 52.59 14.10
C HIS A 61 -15.56 51.81 14.95
N PRO A 62 -14.37 52.32 15.40
CA PRO A 62 -13.12 51.50 15.47
C PRO A 62 -12.37 51.44 16.83
N SER A 63 -11.25 50.68 16.89
CA SER A 63 -10.15 50.85 17.88
C SER A 63 -8.79 50.26 17.39
N LEU A 64 -7.71 51.01 17.59
CA LEU A 64 -6.26 50.69 17.36
C LEU A 64 -5.61 50.11 18.66
N PRO A 65 -4.28 49.80 18.80
CA PRO A 65 -3.09 49.90 17.92
C PRO A 65 -2.22 48.57 17.85
N PRO A 66 -0.97 48.55 17.30
CA PRO A 66 -0.25 47.30 16.95
C PRO A 66 1.11 47.02 17.67
N SER A 67 1.71 45.86 17.38
CA SER A 67 3.16 45.53 17.55
C SER A 67 3.51 44.37 16.59
N VAL A 68 4.24 44.60 15.49
CA VAL A 68 5.72 44.59 15.35
C VAL A 68 6.38 43.27 15.78
N CYS A 69 6.80 42.48 14.79
CA CYS A 69 7.95 41.57 14.88
C CYS A 69 8.66 41.48 13.52
N LEU A 70 9.98 41.59 13.55
CA LEU A 70 10.90 41.36 12.42
C LEU A 70 11.63 40.01 12.61
N TYR A 71 12.49 39.69 11.64
CA TYR A 71 13.42 38.54 11.50
C TYR A 71 12.96 37.50 10.46
N TYR A 72 13.39 37.59 9.20
CA TYR A 72 14.74 37.42 8.60
C TYR A 72 14.96 36.00 8.05
N CYS A 73 14.94 35.87 6.72
CA CYS A 73 15.57 34.74 6.03
C CYS A 73 17.10 34.95 6.02
N GLY A 74 17.88 33.87 6.17
CA GLY A 74 19.33 33.95 6.28
C GLY A 74 20.07 32.71 5.78
N VAL A 75 20.02 32.44 4.47
CA VAL A 75 20.89 31.44 3.83
C VAL A 75 22.14 32.13 3.28
N ARG A 76 23.33 31.70 3.68
CA ARG A 76 24.62 32.19 3.13
C ARG A 76 25.42 31.05 2.52
N TYR A 77 25.66 31.15 1.21
CA TYR A 77 26.85 30.57 0.58
C TYR A 77 28.06 31.49 0.80
N LEU A 78 29.27 30.93 0.77
CA LEU A 78 30.51 31.65 1.06
C LEU A 78 31.64 31.16 0.12
N PRO A 79 32.13 31.99 -0.82
CA PRO A 79 33.27 31.65 -1.68
C PRO A 79 34.60 32.23 -1.15
N LEU A 80 35.71 31.66 -1.63
CA LEU A 80 37.08 32.20 -1.50
C LEU A 80 37.23 33.47 -2.35
N ILE A 81 38.15 34.41 -2.09
CA ILE A 81 39.61 34.37 -2.32
C ILE A 81 40.25 35.61 -1.65
N GLY A 82 41.50 35.55 -1.15
CA GLY A 82 42.29 36.76 -0.84
C GLY A 82 43.47 36.61 0.15
N ARG A 83 44.70 36.63 -0.38
CA ARG A 83 45.99 36.88 0.35
C ARG A 83 46.53 38.26 -0.12
N PRO A 84 47.46 38.98 0.57
CA PRO A 84 48.72 38.43 1.14
C PRO A 84 49.36 39.12 2.37
N SER A 85 50.33 38.43 3.01
CA SER A 85 51.64 38.99 3.47
C SER A 85 52.52 37.92 4.14
N LEU A 86 53.81 38.23 4.33
CA LEU A 86 54.96 37.45 4.88
C LEU A 86 55.82 38.42 5.74
N PRO A 87 56.92 38.06 6.46
CA PRO A 87 57.78 36.86 6.35
C PRO A 87 58.31 36.22 7.68
N GLN A 88 59.27 35.27 7.51
CA GLN A 88 60.27 34.74 8.48
C GLN A 88 59.88 33.46 9.29
N ARG A 89 60.78 32.48 9.56
CA ARG A 89 62.21 32.28 9.21
C ARG A 89 62.60 30.77 9.28
N GLY A 90 63.67 30.37 8.59
CA GLY A 90 64.30 29.02 8.67
C GLY A 90 63.72 27.98 7.68
N ALA A 91 64.43 27.31 6.75
CA ALA A 91 65.81 26.79 6.62
C ALA A 91 66.02 25.40 7.29
N ALA A 92 66.57 24.36 6.61
CA ALA A 92 66.91 24.23 5.18
C ALA A 92 67.07 22.76 4.70
N GLY A 93 66.76 22.53 3.41
CA GLY A 93 67.36 21.49 2.54
C GLY A 93 66.92 20.02 2.69
N ALA A 94 67.17 19.12 1.74
CA ALA A 94 67.45 19.26 0.30
C ALA A 94 67.46 17.86 -0.38
N ALA A 95 67.38 17.83 -1.73
CA ALA A 95 67.64 16.71 -2.65
C ALA A 95 66.53 15.66 -2.95
N GLN A 96 66.32 15.48 -4.26
CA GLN A 96 65.64 14.40 -5.00
C GLN A 96 66.73 13.65 -5.84
N PRO A 97 66.42 12.81 -6.86
CA PRO A 97 65.57 11.59 -6.90
C PRO A 97 66.30 10.38 -7.57
N SER A 98 65.71 9.17 -7.54
CA SER A 98 65.96 8.13 -8.58
C SER A 98 65.00 6.92 -8.54
N ASP A 99 64.45 6.56 -9.70
CA ASP A 99 63.88 5.25 -10.11
C ASP A 99 64.95 4.45 -10.91
N PRO A 100 64.75 3.21 -11.43
CA PRO A 100 63.88 2.05 -11.08
C PRO A 100 64.81 0.77 -10.93
N PRO A 101 64.60 -0.48 -11.45
CA PRO A 101 63.42 -1.26 -11.92
C PRO A 101 63.35 -2.77 -11.47
N ALA A 102 62.32 -3.47 -12.01
CA ALA A 102 62.28 -4.92 -12.38
C ALA A 102 61.84 -6.01 -11.37
N ARG A 103 61.25 -7.10 -11.92
CA ARG A 103 60.87 -8.38 -11.28
C ARG A 103 61.89 -9.49 -11.66
N PRO A 104 61.92 -10.68 -11.01
CA PRO A 104 60.98 -11.77 -11.37
C PRO A 104 60.50 -12.67 -10.19
N ASP A 105 59.49 -13.51 -10.47
CA ASP A 105 59.05 -14.68 -9.68
C ASP A 105 60.02 -15.89 -9.90
N PRO A 106 59.87 -17.12 -9.30
CA PRO A 106 58.81 -17.64 -8.40
C PRO A 106 59.27 -18.56 -7.21
N ALA A 107 58.30 -19.23 -6.56
CA ALA A 107 58.35 -20.56 -5.88
C ALA A 107 58.55 -20.69 -4.34
N PHE A 108 57.73 -21.60 -3.77
CA PHE A 108 57.80 -22.25 -2.44
C PHE A 108 58.70 -23.52 -2.49
N PRO A 109 58.99 -24.31 -1.41
CA PRO A 109 58.52 -24.34 0.01
C PRO A 109 59.75 -24.29 0.99
N PRO A 110 59.92 -25.03 2.14
CA PRO A 110 59.02 -25.77 3.05
C PRO A 110 59.27 -25.57 4.59
N SER A 111 58.54 -26.33 5.43
CA SER A 111 58.90 -26.80 6.80
C SER A 111 58.90 -25.77 7.97
N SER A 112 58.80 -26.14 9.27
CA SER A 112 57.99 -27.14 10.03
C SER A 112 58.21 -26.97 11.56
N VAL A 113 57.57 -27.82 12.40
CA VAL A 113 57.64 -27.97 13.89
C VAL A 113 56.61 -27.11 14.66
N ARG A 114 55.65 -27.58 15.48
CA ARG A 114 55.34 -28.76 16.35
C ARG A 114 55.44 -28.48 17.86
N ARG A 115 54.26 -28.39 18.51
CA ARG A 115 53.85 -29.06 19.78
C ARG A 115 52.30 -29.10 19.75
N LEU A 116 51.53 -30.19 19.92
CA LEU A 116 51.52 -31.30 20.89
C LEU A 116 51.26 -30.82 22.34
N LEU A 117 50.29 -31.31 23.11
CA LEU A 117 49.23 -32.35 22.98
C LEU A 117 48.02 -31.95 23.89
N LEU A 118 46.86 -32.61 24.00
CA LEU A 118 46.30 -33.90 23.51
C LEU A 118 44.87 -33.56 22.91
N LEU A 119 43.70 -34.21 23.06
CA LEU A 119 43.25 -35.50 23.64
C LEU A 119 42.04 -36.08 22.84
N SER A 120 42.22 -37.25 22.24
CA SER A 120 41.20 -38.26 21.84
C SER A 120 41.96 -39.61 21.74
N PRO A 121 41.33 -40.82 21.81
CA PRO A 121 40.43 -41.40 20.78
C PRO A 121 39.41 -42.39 21.45
N PRO A 122 39.04 -43.60 20.96
CA PRO A 122 38.98 -44.21 19.61
C PRO A 122 37.62 -44.87 19.21
N PRO A 123 37.46 -45.38 17.97
CA PRO A 123 36.27 -46.12 17.49
C PRO A 123 36.50 -47.63 17.17
N ARG A 124 35.47 -48.31 16.60
CA ARG A 124 35.41 -49.70 16.00
C ARG A 124 35.05 -50.84 16.99
N LEU A 125 34.43 -51.99 16.61
CA LEU A 125 34.04 -52.60 15.30
C LEU A 125 32.95 -53.73 15.49
N LEU A 126 32.44 -54.32 14.38
CA LEU A 126 31.73 -55.64 14.24
C LEU A 126 30.27 -55.78 14.79
N HIS A 127 29.37 -56.68 14.30
CA HIS A 127 29.12 -57.22 12.92
C HIS A 127 27.81 -58.06 12.80
N SER A 128 26.89 -57.75 11.86
CA SER A 128 25.89 -58.66 11.19
C SER A 128 24.90 -57.81 10.35
N ALA A 129 24.70 -57.96 9.04
CA ALA A 129 24.19 -59.12 8.27
C ALA A 129 22.70 -59.42 8.57
N GLN A 130 21.72 -59.38 7.65
CA GLN A 130 21.67 -59.09 6.19
C GLN A 130 20.42 -58.19 5.90
N LEU A 131 19.92 -57.84 4.70
CA LEU A 131 20.16 -58.17 3.27
C LEU A 131 20.34 -56.87 2.42
N LYS A 132 20.27 -56.94 1.08
CA LYS A 132 20.53 -55.79 0.17
C LYS A 132 19.95 -56.01 -1.25
N LEU A 133 19.83 -54.90 -2.02
CA LEU A 133 19.93 -54.76 -3.50
C LEU A 133 18.72 -55.04 -4.46
N LYS A 134 18.16 -53.93 -4.98
CA LYS A 134 17.98 -53.50 -6.40
C LYS A 134 19.03 -54.05 -7.45
N PRO A 135 18.93 -53.84 -8.79
CA PRO A 135 17.79 -53.44 -9.66
C PRO A 135 17.48 -54.33 -10.95
N PRO A 136 17.87 -54.08 -12.25
CA PRO A 136 17.00 -54.28 -13.44
C PRO A 136 17.69 -55.03 -14.64
N PRO A 137 17.50 -54.77 -15.97
CA PRO A 137 16.30 -54.68 -16.85
C PRO A 137 16.31 -55.56 -18.17
N SER A 138 15.14 -55.70 -18.81
CA SER A 138 14.87 -55.75 -20.28
C SER A 138 15.55 -56.73 -21.28
N ARG A 139 14.74 -57.54 -22.00
CA ARG A 139 14.63 -57.59 -23.50
C ARG A 139 13.46 -58.47 -24.01
N THR A 140 13.18 -58.41 -25.33
CA THR A 140 12.05 -59.00 -26.13
C THR A 140 12.51 -60.30 -26.89
N PRO A 141 11.76 -60.99 -27.83
CA PRO A 141 10.56 -60.63 -28.63
C PRO A 141 9.52 -61.73 -29.06
N HIS A 142 8.52 -61.33 -29.89
CA HIS A 142 7.68 -62.16 -30.84
C HIS A 142 6.63 -63.15 -30.24
N GLN A 143 5.51 -63.59 -30.89
CA GLN A 143 4.77 -63.17 -32.11
C GLN A 143 3.29 -63.73 -32.14
N ILE A 144 2.34 -62.99 -32.78
CA ILE A 144 1.26 -63.45 -33.70
C ILE A 144 -0.02 -64.27 -33.24
N HIS A 145 -1.21 -63.65 -33.47
CA HIS A 145 -2.51 -64.14 -34.07
C HIS A 145 -3.79 -64.68 -33.32
N LEU A 146 -4.93 -64.12 -33.80
CA LEU A 146 -6.24 -64.72 -34.23
C LEU A 146 -7.50 -64.90 -33.31
N ARG A 147 -8.44 -63.93 -33.47
CA ARG A 147 -9.90 -64.04 -33.82
C ARG A 147 -11.00 -64.70 -32.92
N ARG A 148 -12.00 -63.85 -32.60
CA ARG A 148 -13.49 -63.97 -32.75
C ARG A 148 -14.39 -64.84 -31.82
N ALA A 149 -15.12 -64.12 -30.95
CA ALA A 149 -16.59 -63.83 -31.00
C ALA A 149 -17.70 -64.82 -30.52
N ALA A 150 -18.44 -64.37 -29.48
CA ALA A 150 -19.90 -64.50 -29.23
C ALA A 150 -20.49 -65.90 -28.89
N PRO A 151 -21.77 -66.03 -28.42
CA PRO A 151 -22.78 -65.03 -28.03
C PRO A 151 -23.33 -65.20 -26.58
N ALA A 152 -24.46 -64.54 -26.24
CA ALA A 152 -25.21 -64.68 -24.97
C ALA A 152 -26.71 -64.92 -25.21
N PRO A 153 -27.44 -65.55 -24.25
CA PRO A 153 -28.83 -65.15 -23.92
C PRO A 153 -29.13 -65.26 -22.38
N PRO A 154 -30.39 -65.23 -21.85
CA PRO A 154 -31.10 -63.97 -21.61
C PRO A 154 -31.83 -63.80 -20.24
N LEU A 155 -32.00 -62.52 -19.85
CA LEU A 155 -33.08 -61.83 -19.10
C LEU A 155 -34.04 -62.56 -18.10
N ARG A 156 -34.05 -62.01 -16.85
CA ARG A 156 -35.21 -61.50 -16.05
C ARG A 156 -36.23 -62.47 -15.41
N PRO A 157 -37.09 -61.99 -14.46
CA PRO A 157 -37.00 -60.82 -13.56
C PRO A 157 -37.36 -61.09 -12.07
N ALA A 158 -36.89 -60.22 -11.17
CA ALA A 158 -37.60 -59.89 -9.92
C ALA A 158 -37.30 -58.43 -9.50
N LEU A 159 -38.31 -57.56 -9.50
CA LEU A 159 -38.25 -56.22 -8.88
C LEU A 159 -38.90 -56.26 -7.49
N GLY A 160 -38.52 -55.36 -6.58
CA GLY A 160 -39.34 -55.20 -5.36
C GLY A 160 -38.79 -54.42 -4.15
N ALA A 161 -37.48 -54.14 -4.04
CA ALA A 161 -36.94 -53.55 -2.79
C ALA A 161 -35.89 -52.42 -2.99
N ALA A 162 -34.84 -52.62 -3.78
CA ALA A 162 -33.68 -51.73 -3.80
C ALA A 162 -33.94 -50.30 -4.32
N MET A 163 -35.02 -50.08 -5.09
CA MET A 163 -35.23 -48.85 -5.87
C MET A 163 -35.87 -47.68 -5.10
N ARG A 164 -35.63 -47.58 -3.79
CA ARG A 164 -35.87 -46.36 -2.98
C ARG A 164 -34.64 -45.81 -2.27
N LEU A 165 -33.50 -46.51 -2.28
CA LEU A 165 -32.22 -46.05 -1.70
C LEU A 165 -31.18 -45.62 -2.75
N LEU A 166 -31.34 -46.04 -4.01
CA LEU A 166 -30.37 -45.76 -5.08
C LEU A 166 -30.60 -44.43 -5.82
N LEU A 167 -31.81 -43.85 -5.78
CA LEU A 167 -32.11 -42.61 -6.50
C LEU A 167 -31.34 -41.39 -5.95
N PRO A 168 -31.19 -41.20 -4.61
CA PRO A 168 -30.33 -40.13 -4.08
C PRO A 168 -28.85 -40.31 -4.45
N LEU A 169 -28.35 -41.55 -4.44
CA LEU A 169 -26.97 -41.88 -4.85
C LEU A 169 -26.73 -41.59 -6.33
N LEU A 170 -27.70 -41.87 -7.21
CA LEU A 170 -27.57 -41.62 -8.64
C LEU A 170 -27.67 -40.13 -9.00
N LEU A 171 -28.47 -39.32 -8.29
CA LEU A 171 -28.41 -37.86 -8.45
C LEU A 171 -27.09 -37.30 -7.91
N ALA A 172 -26.57 -37.80 -6.78
CA ALA A 172 -25.25 -37.40 -6.27
C ALA A 172 -24.13 -37.76 -7.26
N ALA A 173 -24.17 -38.95 -7.87
CA ALA A 173 -23.21 -39.36 -8.90
C ALA A 173 -23.34 -38.52 -10.18
N ALA A 174 -24.55 -38.21 -10.64
CA ALA A 174 -24.77 -37.36 -11.81
C ALA A 174 -24.27 -35.92 -11.60
N ALA A 175 -24.44 -35.37 -10.39
CA ALA A 175 -23.89 -34.08 -9.98
C ALA A 175 -22.36 -34.11 -9.92
N ALA A 176 -21.77 -35.17 -9.35
CA ALA A 176 -20.32 -35.34 -9.30
C ALA A 176 -19.68 -35.46 -10.69
N VAL A 177 -20.36 -36.11 -11.65
CA VAL A 177 -19.88 -36.22 -13.04
C VAL A 177 -20.04 -34.92 -13.83
N HIS A 178 -21.03 -34.08 -13.53
CA HIS A 178 -21.13 -32.73 -14.12
C HIS A 178 -20.20 -31.69 -13.48
N ALA A 179 -19.62 -31.99 -12.31
CA ALA A 179 -18.59 -31.18 -11.66
C ALA A 179 -17.15 -31.59 -12.03
N ALA A 180 -16.98 -32.53 -12.98
CA ALA A 180 -15.69 -33.11 -13.36
C ALA A 180 -15.25 -32.71 -14.79
N ASN A 181 -15.56 -31.48 -15.21
CA ASN A 181 -15.19 -30.96 -16.53
C ASN A 181 -14.84 -29.45 -16.53
N ASP A 182 -14.43 -28.92 -15.37
CA ASP A 182 -13.52 -27.75 -15.36
C ASP A 182 -12.13 -28.22 -15.83
N SER A 183 -11.45 -27.38 -16.61
CA SER A 183 -10.23 -27.75 -17.33
C SER A 183 -9.02 -28.00 -16.42
N ASP A 184 -8.09 -28.86 -16.87
CA ASP A 184 -6.72 -28.96 -16.36
C ASP A 184 -5.97 -27.61 -16.49
N ASP A 185 -6.17 -26.72 -15.52
CA ASP A 185 -5.44 -25.46 -15.40
C ASP A 185 -4.11 -25.69 -14.64
N PRO A 186 -2.93 -25.54 -15.27
CA PRO A 186 -1.66 -25.97 -14.70
C PRO A 186 -1.17 -25.17 -13.47
N PHE A 187 -1.92 -24.17 -13.00
CA PHE A 187 -1.64 -23.49 -11.74
C PHE A 187 -2.08 -24.27 -10.50
N LEU A 188 -3.00 -25.22 -10.66
CA LEU A 188 -3.89 -25.61 -9.58
C LEU A 188 -3.50 -26.91 -8.90
N SER A 189 -2.48 -26.84 -8.06
CA SER A 189 -2.56 -27.60 -6.81
C SER A 189 -3.77 -27.09 -6.03
N GLY A 190 -4.64 -28.00 -5.54
CA GLY A 190 -6.05 -27.73 -5.21
C GLY A 190 -6.38 -26.75 -4.08
N ALA A 191 -5.42 -25.92 -3.64
CA ALA A 191 -5.61 -24.83 -2.69
C ALA A 191 -5.31 -23.44 -3.30
N GLN A 192 -4.54 -23.32 -4.39
CA GLN A 192 -4.04 -22.01 -4.85
C GLN A 192 -4.99 -21.23 -5.79
N ALA A 193 -6.03 -21.87 -6.33
CA ALA A 193 -6.94 -21.28 -7.33
C ALA A 193 -7.57 -19.93 -6.93
N ASN A 194 -7.97 -19.78 -5.66
CA ASN A 194 -8.76 -18.64 -5.20
C ASN A 194 -7.94 -17.42 -4.77
N HIS A 195 -6.66 -17.34 -5.17
CA HIS A 195 -5.71 -16.32 -4.72
C HIS A 195 -5.24 -15.34 -5.82
N SER A 196 -5.91 -15.30 -6.98
CA SER A 196 -5.70 -14.27 -8.00
C SER A 196 -6.68 -13.11 -7.83
N TYR A 197 -6.20 -11.88 -7.89
CA TYR A 197 -6.98 -10.65 -7.75
C TYR A 197 -6.81 -9.78 -8.99
N ASN A 198 -7.86 -9.67 -9.81
CA ASN A 198 -7.92 -8.68 -10.90
C ASN A 198 -8.87 -7.57 -10.44
N ILE A 199 -8.36 -6.36 -10.23
CA ILE A 199 -9.08 -5.23 -9.62
C ILE A 199 -9.20 -4.11 -10.65
N ASP A 200 -10.45 -3.70 -10.90
CA ASP A 200 -10.81 -2.55 -11.74
C ASP A 200 -10.79 -1.29 -10.86
N CYS A 201 -9.80 -0.42 -11.02
CA CYS A 201 -9.56 0.70 -10.11
C CYS A 201 -10.48 1.88 -10.46
N GLY A 202 -11.22 2.39 -9.47
CA GLY A 202 -12.39 3.24 -9.71
C GLY A 202 -13.65 2.49 -10.14
N GLY A 203 -13.57 1.18 -10.40
CA GLY A 203 -14.70 0.32 -10.78
C GLY A 203 -15.69 0.07 -9.63
N ALA A 204 -16.98 0.25 -9.90
CA ALA A 204 -18.04 0.14 -8.88
C ALA A 204 -18.69 -1.25 -8.77
N ALA A 205 -18.46 -2.16 -9.72
CA ALA A 205 -19.08 -3.48 -9.77
C ALA A 205 -18.15 -4.56 -10.36
N ASP A 206 -18.22 -5.79 -9.84
CA ASP A 206 -17.51 -6.95 -10.38
C ASP A 206 -18.06 -7.28 -11.79
N PHE A 207 -17.20 -7.57 -12.77
CA PHE A 207 -17.59 -7.92 -14.14
C PHE A 207 -16.73 -9.06 -14.72
N THR A 208 -17.01 -9.49 -15.95
CA THR A 208 -16.17 -10.46 -16.70
C THR A 208 -15.80 -9.87 -18.06
N SER A 209 -14.52 -9.93 -18.43
CA SER A 209 -14.01 -9.37 -19.68
C SER A 209 -14.33 -10.24 -20.90
N ALA A 210 -14.11 -9.71 -22.10
CA ALA A 210 -14.27 -10.45 -23.37
C ALA A 210 -13.37 -11.71 -23.49
N PHE A 211 -12.36 -11.84 -22.62
CA PHE A 211 -11.48 -13.01 -22.54
C PHE A 211 -11.82 -13.94 -21.35
N GLY A 212 -13.03 -13.83 -20.78
CA GLY A 212 -13.49 -14.69 -19.67
C GLY A 212 -12.88 -14.38 -18.30
N ARG A 213 -12.01 -13.37 -18.18
CA ARG A 213 -11.41 -12.99 -16.89
C ARG A 213 -12.40 -12.23 -16.02
N ARG A 214 -12.61 -12.71 -14.79
CA ARG A 214 -13.38 -11.98 -13.78
C ARG A 214 -12.55 -10.82 -13.23
N TRP A 215 -13.19 -9.67 -13.06
CA TRP A 215 -12.66 -8.43 -12.50
C TRP A 215 -13.49 -8.03 -11.28
N LEU A 216 -12.82 -7.51 -10.26
CA LEU A 216 -13.39 -7.12 -8.98
C LEU A 216 -13.50 -5.60 -8.88
N ALA A 217 -14.62 -5.11 -8.35
CA ALA A 217 -14.82 -3.72 -7.97
C ALA A 217 -13.77 -3.24 -6.97
N ASP A 218 -13.47 -1.94 -7.02
CA ASP A 218 -12.41 -1.30 -6.26
C ASP A 218 -12.71 -1.21 -4.76
N ARG A 219 -12.23 -2.21 -4.00
CA ARG A 219 -12.51 -2.37 -2.56
C ARG A 219 -11.29 -2.64 -1.68
N PHE A 220 -10.10 -2.67 -2.26
CA PHE A 220 -8.86 -3.06 -1.58
C PHE A 220 -7.91 -1.89 -1.28
N PHE A 221 -8.29 -0.66 -1.64
CA PHE A 221 -7.49 0.54 -1.42
C PHE A 221 -7.63 1.11 0.00
N SER A 222 -6.55 1.66 0.54
CA SER A 222 -6.52 2.43 1.78
C SER A 222 -7.22 3.77 1.60
N ALA A 223 -8.03 4.18 2.57
CA ALA A 223 -8.88 5.37 2.49
C ALA A 223 -8.16 6.63 1.95
N GLY A 224 -8.61 7.08 0.78
CA GLY A 224 -8.02 8.19 0.02
C GLY A 224 -8.27 8.03 -1.49
N GLY A 225 -8.06 9.11 -2.23
CA GLY A 225 -8.18 9.13 -3.70
C GLY A 225 -9.61 9.11 -4.24
N ASN A 226 -9.74 9.58 -5.47
CA ASN A 226 -10.99 9.74 -6.20
C ASN A 226 -11.06 8.74 -7.35
N ALA A 227 -12.27 8.27 -7.68
CA ALA A 227 -12.52 7.56 -8.93
C ALA A 227 -12.68 8.55 -10.09
N GLY A 228 -12.34 8.11 -11.30
CA GLY A 228 -12.51 8.85 -12.54
C GLY A 228 -12.74 7.91 -13.73
N MET A 229 -13.08 8.50 -14.88
CA MET A 229 -13.15 7.81 -16.16
C MET A 229 -12.32 8.59 -17.18
N VAL A 230 -11.64 7.89 -18.08
CA VAL A 230 -10.88 8.54 -19.17
C VAL A 230 -11.84 9.08 -20.23
N ALA A 231 -11.50 10.23 -20.82
CA ALA A 231 -12.36 10.93 -21.76
C ALA A 231 -12.38 10.31 -23.17
N GLU A 232 -13.53 10.42 -23.84
CA GLU A 232 -13.61 10.25 -25.29
C GLU A 232 -12.84 11.41 -25.99
N PRO A 233 -12.19 11.19 -27.15
CA PRO A 233 -12.42 10.14 -28.16
C PRO A 233 -11.66 8.81 -27.94
N HIS A 234 -10.93 8.64 -26.84
CA HIS A 234 -9.91 7.60 -26.73
C HIS A 234 -10.48 6.22 -26.38
N ARG A 235 -10.50 5.34 -27.38
CA ARG A 235 -11.10 4.00 -27.30
C ARG A 235 -10.16 2.96 -26.68
N PHE A 236 -10.16 2.89 -25.36
CA PHE A 236 -9.63 1.72 -24.66
C PHE A 236 -10.43 0.45 -25.01
N PRO A 237 -9.78 -0.62 -25.49
CA PRO A 237 -10.48 -1.84 -25.90
C PRO A 237 -11.12 -2.56 -24.71
N GLN A 238 -10.49 -2.57 -23.54
CA GLN A 238 -11.02 -3.26 -22.36
C GLN A 238 -11.81 -2.32 -21.42
N PRO A 239 -12.71 -2.85 -20.57
CA PRO A 239 -13.40 -2.04 -19.57
C PRO A 239 -12.47 -1.49 -18.48
N GLN A 240 -11.59 -2.34 -17.90
CA GLN A 240 -10.65 -2.00 -16.80
C GLN A 240 -9.50 -1.03 -17.18
N GLU A 241 -9.58 -0.46 -18.37
CA GLU A 241 -8.64 0.54 -18.91
C GLU A 241 -9.30 1.93 -19.00
N ARG A 242 -10.63 2.01 -18.79
CA ARG A 242 -11.45 3.23 -18.92
C ARG A 242 -11.73 3.88 -17.57
N THR A 243 -11.90 3.06 -16.55
CA THR A 243 -12.01 3.41 -15.14
C THR A 243 -10.63 3.65 -14.55
N LEU A 244 -10.51 4.59 -13.62
CA LEU A 244 -9.28 4.80 -12.86
C LEU A 244 -9.53 5.31 -11.44
N ARG A 245 -8.54 5.10 -10.57
CA ARG A 245 -8.36 5.82 -9.31
C ARG A 245 -7.14 6.73 -9.41
N PHE A 246 -7.28 7.94 -8.88
CA PHE A 246 -6.19 8.89 -8.73
C PHE A 246 -6.10 9.37 -7.28
N PHE A 247 -4.89 9.65 -6.80
CA PHE A 247 -4.62 9.99 -5.40
C PHE A 247 -4.05 11.42 -5.26
N PRO A 248 -4.89 12.46 -5.09
CA PRO A 248 -4.39 13.82 -4.89
C PRO A 248 -3.62 13.94 -3.56
N PRO A 249 -2.38 14.45 -3.53
CA PRO A 249 -1.59 14.53 -2.29
C PRO A 249 -2.27 15.39 -1.21
N SER A 250 -3.08 16.37 -1.61
CA SER A 250 -3.84 17.24 -0.70
C SER A 250 -5.01 16.56 0.02
N SER A 251 -5.47 15.39 -0.42
CA SER A 251 -6.57 14.65 0.23
C SER A 251 -6.22 13.23 0.65
N ALA A 252 -5.24 12.60 -0.03
CA ALA A 252 -4.79 11.23 0.23
C ALA A 252 -3.46 11.15 1.00
N GLY A 253 -2.78 12.28 1.22
CA GLY A 253 -1.48 12.34 1.89
C GLY A 253 -0.31 11.91 0.98
N LYS A 254 0.85 11.61 1.59
CA LYS A 254 2.07 11.21 0.87
C LYS A 254 1.92 9.88 0.10
N SER A 255 1.18 8.92 0.65
CA SER A 255 1.05 7.55 0.15
C SER A 255 -0.38 7.04 0.15
N SER A 256 -0.69 6.13 -0.78
CA SER A 256 -1.95 5.39 -0.82
C SER A 256 -1.71 3.96 -1.32
N CYS A 257 -2.30 2.97 -0.67
CA CYS A 257 -1.94 1.56 -0.88
C CYS A 257 -3.14 0.68 -1.20
N TYR A 258 -2.90 -0.42 -1.90
CA TYR A 258 -3.81 -1.55 -2.03
C TYR A 258 -3.35 -2.67 -1.09
N SER A 259 -4.15 -2.98 -0.07
CA SER A 259 -3.85 -4.01 0.94
C SER A 259 -4.47 -5.34 0.53
N LEU A 260 -3.66 -6.27 0.02
CA LEU A 260 -4.14 -7.53 -0.53
C LEU A 260 -3.93 -8.71 0.45
N PRO A 261 -4.96 -9.54 0.71
CA PRO A 261 -4.85 -10.71 1.59
C PRO A 261 -4.19 -11.89 0.85
N LEU A 262 -2.91 -11.73 0.51
CA LEU A 262 -2.11 -12.76 -0.14
C LEU A 262 -1.60 -13.79 0.88
N SER A 263 -1.52 -15.05 0.47
CA SER A 263 -0.85 -16.11 1.23
C SER A 263 0.66 -16.10 0.97
N PRO A 264 1.49 -16.79 1.78
CA PRO A 264 2.95 -16.76 1.61
C PRO A 264 3.40 -17.40 0.29
N GLY A 265 4.18 -16.68 -0.53
CA GLY A 265 4.63 -17.19 -1.84
C GLY A 265 5.27 -16.11 -2.72
N ARG A 266 5.61 -16.46 -3.97
CA ARG A 266 5.92 -15.47 -5.03
C ARG A 266 4.64 -15.11 -5.77
N TYR A 267 4.51 -13.85 -6.16
CA TYR A 267 3.37 -13.32 -6.91
C TYR A 267 3.83 -12.45 -8.07
N TYR A 268 3.09 -12.51 -9.18
CA TYR A 268 3.20 -11.61 -10.31
C TYR A 268 2.18 -10.50 -10.10
N LEU A 269 2.64 -9.25 -10.08
CA LEU A 269 1.82 -8.04 -10.05
C LEU A 269 1.96 -7.35 -11.41
N ARG A 270 0.84 -7.04 -12.06
CA ARG A 270 0.73 -6.22 -13.26
C ARG A 270 -0.20 -5.05 -12.96
N VAL A 271 0.24 -3.84 -13.29
CA VAL A 271 -0.49 -2.59 -13.05
C VAL A 271 -0.70 -1.88 -14.38
N PHE A 272 -1.90 -1.37 -14.63
CA PHE A 272 -2.17 -0.45 -15.73
C PHE A 272 -2.32 0.98 -15.22
N SER A 273 -1.58 1.92 -15.81
CA SER A 273 -1.67 3.35 -15.50
C SER A 273 -1.85 4.17 -16.77
N VAL A 274 -2.80 5.11 -16.73
CA VAL A 274 -3.12 6.03 -17.83
C VAL A 274 -2.65 7.43 -17.47
N TYR A 275 -2.09 8.14 -18.45
CA TYR A 275 -1.57 9.51 -18.33
C TYR A 275 -1.67 10.21 -19.69
N ASP A 276 -1.44 11.53 -19.73
CA ASP A 276 -1.69 12.43 -20.88
C ASP A 276 -3.18 12.52 -21.22
N ASN A 277 -3.77 11.41 -21.64
CA ASN A 277 -5.20 11.21 -21.89
C ASN A 277 -6.12 11.45 -20.66
N TYR A 278 -5.57 11.43 -19.44
CA TYR A 278 -6.34 11.69 -18.20
C TYR A 278 -6.22 13.15 -17.71
N ASP A 279 -5.00 13.72 -17.70
CA ASP A 279 -4.69 14.99 -17.05
C ASP A 279 -4.19 16.09 -18.02
N SER A 280 -4.25 15.83 -19.32
CA SER A 280 -3.77 16.69 -20.41
C SER A 280 -2.28 17.03 -20.33
N LYS A 281 -1.47 16.22 -19.64
CA LYS A 281 -0.02 16.40 -19.53
C LYS A 281 0.71 15.50 -20.52
N LEU A 282 1.33 16.12 -21.53
CA LEU A 282 2.18 15.51 -22.56
C LEU A 282 3.52 14.94 -22.01
N ARG A 283 3.49 14.19 -20.90
CA ARG A 283 4.64 13.53 -20.26
C ARG A 283 4.21 12.31 -19.45
N SER A 284 5.16 11.42 -19.15
CA SER A 284 4.96 10.37 -18.13
C SER A 284 4.75 10.98 -16.72
N PRO A 285 3.89 10.38 -15.88
CA PRO A 285 3.56 10.91 -14.56
C PRO A 285 4.66 10.60 -13.54
N SER A 286 4.93 11.53 -12.63
CA SER A 286 5.95 11.36 -11.59
C SER A 286 5.35 10.83 -10.28
N PHE A 287 5.32 9.50 -10.12
CA PHE A 287 4.98 8.84 -8.86
C PHE A 287 5.82 7.59 -8.61
N ASP A 288 6.02 7.27 -7.33
CA ASP A 288 6.78 6.10 -6.88
C ASP A 288 5.86 4.95 -6.50
N VAL A 289 6.34 3.70 -6.64
CA VAL A 289 5.58 2.49 -6.29
C VAL A 289 6.40 1.55 -5.41
N SER A 290 5.86 1.12 -4.28
CA SER A 290 6.43 0.04 -3.46
C SER A 290 5.56 -1.21 -3.50
N ALA A 291 6.17 -2.39 -3.53
CA ALA A 291 5.50 -3.67 -3.33
C ALA A 291 6.19 -4.41 -2.19
N ALA A 292 5.43 -5.04 -1.29
CA ALA A 292 5.96 -5.66 -0.07
C ALA A 292 6.86 -4.70 0.75
N ALA A 293 6.48 -3.41 0.80
CA ALA A 293 7.19 -2.30 1.45
C ALA A 293 8.62 -2.00 0.93
N THR A 294 8.98 -2.52 -0.25
CA THR A 294 10.23 -2.24 -0.95
C THR A 294 9.96 -1.26 -2.09
N LEU A 295 10.69 -0.14 -2.19
CA LEU A 295 10.54 0.80 -3.30
C LEU A 295 11.03 0.16 -4.61
N VAL A 296 10.13 -0.03 -5.57
CA VAL A 296 10.40 -0.75 -6.84
C VAL A 296 10.86 0.20 -7.97
N LEU A 297 11.26 1.43 -7.60
CA LEU A 297 11.54 2.62 -8.41
C LEU A 297 10.29 3.46 -8.77
N SER A 298 10.56 4.68 -9.23
CA SER A 298 9.56 5.57 -9.83
C SER A 298 8.92 4.92 -11.04
N PHE A 299 7.61 5.08 -11.22
CA PHE A 299 6.82 4.33 -12.21
C PHE A 299 7.36 4.57 -13.63
N ARG A 300 8.09 3.59 -14.14
CA ARG A 300 8.55 3.56 -15.53
C ARG A 300 7.74 2.53 -16.31
N SER A 301 7.31 2.97 -17.49
CA SER A 301 6.81 2.11 -18.54
C SER A 301 7.96 1.27 -19.13
N PRO A 302 7.85 -0.07 -19.24
CA PRO A 302 8.76 -0.88 -20.05
C PRO A 302 8.51 -0.73 -21.57
N TRP A 303 7.49 0.05 -21.94
CA TRP A 303 7.12 0.41 -23.32
C TRP A 303 7.73 1.76 -23.72
N PRO A 304 8.10 1.96 -25.00
CA PRO A 304 8.47 3.26 -25.54
C PRO A 304 7.40 4.33 -25.28
N GLU A 305 7.81 5.59 -25.06
CA GLU A 305 6.89 6.69 -24.72
C GLU A 305 5.78 6.90 -25.76
N THR A 306 6.05 6.63 -27.04
CA THR A 306 5.07 6.70 -28.13
C THR A 306 3.89 5.76 -27.95
N ALA A 307 4.11 4.55 -27.42
CA ALA A 307 3.05 3.62 -27.06
C ALA A 307 2.42 3.99 -25.72
N ALA A 308 3.26 4.37 -24.75
CA ALA A 308 2.88 4.59 -23.36
C ALA A 308 1.98 5.83 -23.11
N ARG A 309 1.92 6.78 -24.07
CA ARG A 309 0.97 7.92 -24.10
C ARG A 309 -0.50 7.52 -24.03
N TYR A 310 -0.85 6.31 -24.45
CA TYR A 310 -2.20 5.77 -24.31
C TYR A 310 -2.33 4.88 -23.06
N GLY A 311 -1.50 5.13 -22.05
CA GLY A 311 -1.35 4.27 -20.87
C GLY A 311 -0.38 3.11 -21.09
N ALA A 312 0.10 2.55 -20.00
CA ALA A 312 1.13 1.51 -19.99
C ALA A 312 0.85 0.43 -18.93
N TYR A 313 1.18 -0.81 -19.27
CA TYR A 313 1.22 -1.93 -18.32
C TYR A 313 2.64 -2.10 -17.77
N SER A 314 2.85 -1.94 -16.47
CA SER A 314 4.12 -2.29 -15.83
C SER A 314 3.92 -3.52 -14.93
N ASP A 315 4.87 -4.44 -14.93
CA ASP A 315 4.75 -5.71 -14.22
C ASP A 315 6.04 -6.11 -13.49
N LEU A 316 5.87 -6.86 -12.40
CA LEU A 316 6.93 -7.27 -11.49
C LEU A 316 6.60 -8.58 -10.78
N ILE A 317 7.61 -9.30 -10.33
CA ILE A 317 7.47 -10.48 -9.47
C ILE A 317 8.01 -10.16 -8.09
N PHE A 318 7.19 -10.33 -7.05
CA PHE A 318 7.52 -9.99 -5.67
C PHE A 318 7.19 -11.15 -4.72
N PRO A 319 7.86 -11.23 -3.56
CA PRO A 319 7.51 -12.15 -2.48
C PRO A 319 6.41 -11.56 -1.59
N ALA A 320 5.37 -12.34 -1.31
CA ALA A 320 4.40 -12.07 -0.25
C ALA A 320 4.90 -12.65 1.09
N SER A 321 4.56 -11.97 2.19
CA SER A 321 5.10 -12.26 3.52
C SER A 321 4.68 -13.64 4.06
N SER A 322 5.51 -14.23 4.90
CA SER A 322 5.20 -15.43 5.69
C SER A 322 4.53 -15.12 7.04
N ALA A 323 4.37 -13.85 7.40
CA ALA A 323 3.69 -13.44 8.62
C ALA A 323 2.17 -13.69 8.50
N PRO A 324 1.54 -14.42 9.44
CA PRO A 324 0.09 -14.60 9.44
C PRO A 324 -0.63 -13.24 9.59
N ASP A 325 -1.80 -13.13 8.98
CA ASP A 325 -2.71 -11.97 8.96
C ASP A 325 -2.12 -10.65 8.42
N ALA A 326 -0.85 -10.65 7.99
CA ALA A 326 -0.20 -9.51 7.35
C ALA A 326 -0.58 -9.43 5.86
N ALA A 327 -1.62 -8.64 5.56
CA ALA A 327 -1.91 -8.21 4.19
C ALA A 327 -0.64 -7.64 3.53
N THR A 328 -0.46 -7.92 2.23
CA THR A 328 0.68 -7.39 1.47
C THR A 328 0.24 -6.15 0.72
N ASP A 329 0.91 -5.03 1.03
CA ASP A 329 0.59 -3.72 0.46
C ASP A 329 1.33 -3.45 -0.85
N VAL A 330 0.61 -2.87 -1.81
CA VAL A 330 1.12 -2.23 -3.03
C VAL A 330 0.82 -0.74 -2.91
N CYS A 331 1.84 0.08 -2.65
CA CYS A 331 1.68 1.50 -2.33
C CYS A 331 2.17 2.41 -3.47
N PHE A 332 1.43 3.50 -3.68
CA PHE A 332 1.67 4.55 -4.64
C PHE A 332 1.96 5.85 -3.88
N TYR A 333 3.02 6.56 -4.23
CA TYR A 333 3.52 7.72 -3.48
C TYR A 333 3.62 8.96 -4.39
N SER A 334 3.05 10.08 -3.94
CA SER A 334 2.90 11.31 -4.75
C SER A 334 4.10 12.25 -4.58
N LEU A 335 4.88 12.48 -5.64
CA LEU A 335 6.08 13.34 -5.64
C LEU A 335 5.74 14.86 -5.61
N SER A 336 4.72 15.25 -4.86
CA SER A 336 4.13 16.60 -4.70
C SER A 336 3.53 17.27 -5.95
N THR A 337 4.04 17.00 -7.15
CA THR A 337 3.60 17.64 -8.40
C THR A 337 2.56 16.85 -9.18
N ASP A 338 2.58 15.52 -9.07
CA ASP A 338 1.65 14.62 -9.77
C ASP A 338 0.93 13.69 -8.78
N ALA A 339 -0.37 13.52 -8.99
CA ALA A 339 -1.15 12.50 -8.30
C ALA A 339 -0.85 11.13 -8.94
N PRO A 340 -0.57 10.07 -8.15
CA PRO A 340 -0.49 8.71 -8.69
C PRO A 340 -1.83 8.27 -9.30
N VAL A 341 -1.76 7.56 -10.42
CA VAL A 341 -2.94 7.10 -11.17
C VAL A 341 -2.82 5.61 -11.48
N VAL A 342 -3.88 4.85 -11.23
CA VAL A 342 -3.99 3.43 -11.53
C VAL A 342 -5.38 3.10 -12.07
N ALA A 343 -5.45 2.33 -13.15
CA ALA A 343 -6.67 1.92 -13.83
C ALA A 343 -7.00 0.44 -13.57
N SER A 344 -5.99 -0.44 -13.51
CA SER A 344 -6.19 -1.83 -13.06
C SER A 344 -4.97 -2.43 -12.39
N ILE A 345 -5.22 -3.42 -11.54
CA ILE A 345 -4.22 -4.23 -10.82
C ILE A 345 -4.57 -5.71 -11.03
N GLU A 346 -3.69 -6.49 -11.66
CA GLU A 346 -3.76 -7.97 -11.69
C GLU A 346 -2.66 -8.52 -10.77
N VAL A 347 -3.04 -9.40 -9.84
CA VAL A 347 -2.12 -10.17 -8.98
C VAL A 347 -2.41 -11.65 -9.12
N ALA A 348 -1.39 -12.45 -9.42
CA ALA A 348 -1.50 -13.90 -9.58
C ALA A 348 -0.35 -14.65 -8.88
N PRO A 349 -0.61 -15.83 -8.29
CA PRO A 349 0.44 -16.64 -7.65
C PRO A 349 1.45 -17.16 -8.69
N VAL A 350 2.72 -17.24 -8.29
CA VAL A 350 3.84 -17.69 -9.12
C VAL A 350 4.52 -18.89 -8.50
N HIS A 351 4.82 -19.90 -9.32
CA HIS A 351 5.53 -21.10 -8.88
C HIS A 351 6.88 -20.72 -8.23
N PRO A 352 7.23 -21.19 -7.02
CA PRO A 352 8.39 -20.68 -6.27
C PRO A 352 9.73 -20.72 -7.01
N LEU A 353 9.97 -21.78 -7.81
CA LEU A 353 11.18 -21.93 -8.63
C LEU A 353 11.14 -21.16 -9.97
N ALA A 354 10.08 -20.40 -10.25
CA ALA A 354 9.99 -19.63 -11.49
C ALA A 354 10.93 -18.41 -11.46
N TYR A 355 11.40 -18.00 -12.65
CA TYR A 355 12.37 -16.91 -12.81
C TYR A 355 13.58 -17.04 -11.87
N ASP A 356 14.20 -18.22 -11.96
CA ASP A 356 15.31 -18.70 -11.13
C ASP A 356 15.17 -18.37 -9.63
N GLY A 357 14.00 -18.67 -9.05
CA GLY A 357 13.77 -18.54 -7.61
C GLY A 357 14.67 -19.41 -6.72
N ALA A 358 15.42 -20.36 -7.30
CA ALA A 358 16.42 -21.14 -6.58
C ALA A 358 17.69 -20.31 -6.31
N THR A 359 18.19 -19.58 -7.30
CA THR A 359 19.37 -18.71 -7.16
C THR A 359 19.01 -17.33 -6.62
N THR A 360 17.88 -16.75 -7.04
CA THR A 360 17.46 -15.40 -6.63
C THR A 360 16.77 -15.33 -5.27
N GLY A 361 16.36 -16.48 -4.70
CA GLY A 361 15.82 -16.58 -3.35
C GLY A 361 14.49 -15.86 -3.12
N ALA A 362 14.24 -15.51 -1.86
CA ALA A 362 13.02 -14.79 -1.44
C ALA A 362 13.25 -13.29 -1.22
N ASP A 363 14.47 -12.80 -1.41
CA ASP A 363 14.92 -11.49 -0.92
C ASP A 363 15.02 -10.41 -2.02
N VAL A 364 14.44 -10.66 -3.20
CA VAL A 364 14.41 -9.72 -4.33
C VAL A 364 13.01 -9.58 -4.96
N VAL A 365 12.73 -8.37 -5.45
CA VAL A 365 11.66 -8.06 -6.41
C VAL A 365 12.28 -7.99 -7.81
N LEU A 366 11.65 -8.65 -8.78
CA LEU A 366 12.08 -8.67 -10.19
C LEU A 366 11.17 -7.73 -10.99
N VAL A 367 11.70 -6.61 -11.48
CA VAL A 367 10.94 -5.57 -12.18
C VAL A 367 11.10 -5.74 -13.69
N ASN A 368 10.02 -5.88 -14.44
CA ASN A 368 10.11 -6.00 -15.91
C ASN A 368 10.62 -4.69 -16.53
N TYR A 369 11.80 -4.77 -17.16
CA TYR A 369 12.44 -3.70 -17.92
C TYR A 369 12.37 -3.91 -19.44
N GLY A 370 11.70 -4.98 -19.88
CA GLY A 370 11.44 -5.29 -21.29
C GLY A 370 11.16 -6.77 -21.49
N ARG A 371 9.96 -7.10 -21.99
CA ARG A 371 9.54 -8.47 -22.38
C ARG A 371 9.23 -8.51 -23.87
N LEU A 372 10.22 -8.84 -24.68
CA LEU A 372 10.18 -8.73 -26.13
C LEU A 372 9.89 -10.08 -26.80
N THR A 373 8.97 -10.09 -27.76
CA THR A 373 8.86 -11.14 -28.78
C THR A 373 9.62 -10.71 -30.04
N CYS A 374 10.31 -11.65 -30.69
CA CYS A 374 10.94 -11.39 -31.98
C CYS A 374 9.96 -11.50 -33.17
N GLY A 375 8.74 -12.02 -32.94
CA GLY A 375 7.67 -12.15 -33.93
C GLY A 375 6.89 -10.86 -34.19
N ASN A 376 6.00 -10.92 -35.18
CA ASN A 376 5.25 -9.75 -35.66
C ASN A 376 4.06 -9.41 -34.73
N GLY A 377 4.25 -8.39 -33.90
CA GLY A 377 3.18 -7.77 -33.10
C GLY A 377 3.13 -8.21 -31.64
N LEU A 378 2.46 -7.38 -30.84
CA LEU A 378 2.20 -7.57 -29.42
C LEU A 378 1.24 -8.75 -29.19
N PHE A 379 1.49 -9.57 -28.17
CA PHE A 379 0.50 -10.56 -27.71
C PHE A 379 0.49 -10.74 -26.18
N GLY A 380 -0.65 -11.15 -25.64
CA GLY A 380 -0.86 -11.42 -24.21
C GLY A 380 -2.29 -11.10 -23.76
N PRO A 381 -2.73 -11.60 -22.60
CA PRO A 381 -4.10 -11.40 -22.14
C PRO A 381 -4.42 -9.93 -21.87
N GLY A 382 -5.62 -9.52 -22.29
CA GLY A 382 -6.02 -8.11 -22.42
C GLY A 382 -5.88 -7.56 -23.85
N PHE A 383 -4.99 -8.15 -24.66
CA PHE A 383 -4.77 -7.76 -26.06
C PHE A 383 -5.21 -8.85 -27.04
N THR A 384 -4.86 -10.10 -26.75
CA THR A 384 -5.13 -11.26 -27.60
C THR A 384 -5.64 -12.43 -26.77
N ASN A 385 -6.42 -13.33 -27.39
CA ASN A 385 -6.94 -14.53 -26.76
C ASN A 385 -5.88 -15.66 -26.71
N ASP A 386 -4.68 -15.34 -26.22
CA ASP A 386 -3.61 -16.30 -26.00
C ASP A 386 -3.53 -16.72 -24.53
N SER A 387 -3.51 -18.01 -24.26
CA SER A 387 -3.25 -18.58 -22.94
C SER A 387 -1.75 -18.56 -22.60
N ASP A 388 -1.17 -17.36 -22.39
CA ASP A 388 0.00 -17.26 -21.52
C ASP A 388 -0.46 -17.48 -20.08
N ALA A 389 -0.09 -18.64 -19.54
CA ALA A 389 -0.34 -19.07 -18.18
C ALA A 389 -0.10 -17.93 -17.16
N PHE A 390 1.07 -17.29 -17.22
CA PHE A 390 1.48 -16.28 -16.25
C PHE A 390 0.89 -14.88 -16.50
N SER A 391 -0.06 -14.74 -17.42
CA SER A 391 -0.68 -13.46 -17.76
C SER A 391 0.30 -12.37 -18.24
N ARG A 392 1.44 -12.78 -18.81
CA ARG A 392 2.47 -11.87 -19.32
C ARG A 392 2.07 -11.28 -20.67
N VAL A 393 2.49 -10.04 -20.90
CA VAL A 393 2.38 -9.35 -22.18
C VAL A 393 3.76 -9.27 -22.84
N TRP A 394 3.82 -9.64 -24.11
CA TRP A 394 5.03 -9.67 -24.94
C TRP A 394 4.95 -8.55 -25.98
N GLN A 395 5.84 -7.56 -25.89
CA GLN A 395 5.89 -6.42 -26.81
C GLN A 395 6.72 -6.75 -28.06
N ALA A 396 6.44 -6.11 -29.18
CA ALA A 396 7.22 -6.29 -30.40
C ALA A 396 8.66 -5.81 -30.16
N GLY A 397 9.64 -6.67 -30.41
CA GLY A 397 11.06 -6.34 -30.22
C GLY A 397 11.65 -5.44 -31.30
N THR A 398 10.84 -4.81 -32.16
CA THR A 398 11.31 -3.90 -33.23
C THR A 398 11.99 -2.66 -32.64
N ASP A 399 11.36 -2.06 -31.65
CA ASP A 399 11.69 -0.71 -31.15
C ASP A 399 12.95 -0.69 -30.27
N PHE A 400 13.52 -1.87 -30.02
CA PHE A 400 14.72 -2.12 -29.21
C PHE A 400 15.89 -2.69 -30.04
N ARG A 401 15.73 -2.88 -31.36
CA ARG A 401 16.81 -3.32 -32.24
C ARG A 401 17.74 -2.15 -32.59
N ASN A 402 19.00 -2.43 -32.87
CA ASN A 402 19.84 -1.45 -33.55
C ASN A 402 19.34 -1.27 -35.00
N ASN A 403 18.93 -0.05 -35.36
CA ASN A 403 18.38 0.30 -36.68
C ASN A 403 19.42 0.31 -37.81
N ASP A 404 20.72 0.35 -37.49
CA ASP A 404 21.81 0.30 -38.48
C ASP A 404 22.01 -1.11 -39.07
N LEU A 405 21.33 -2.12 -38.50
CA LEU A 405 21.41 -3.53 -38.90
C LEU A 405 20.11 -3.99 -39.57
N THR A 406 20.22 -4.94 -40.51
CA THR A 406 19.06 -5.56 -41.16
C THR A 406 18.67 -6.86 -40.46
N TYR A 407 17.38 -7.21 -40.44
CA TYR A 407 16.85 -8.39 -39.75
C TYR A 407 15.80 -9.09 -40.59
N ASP A 408 15.92 -10.41 -40.77
CA ASP A 408 14.87 -11.25 -41.37
C ASP A 408 14.09 -12.00 -40.29
N ALA A 409 12.82 -12.32 -40.56
CA ALA A 409 11.99 -13.13 -39.69
C ALA A 409 11.90 -14.59 -40.18
N ILE A 410 12.17 -15.55 -39.29
CA ILE A 410 11.96 -16.99 -39.52
C ILE A 410 10.66 -17.40 -38.81
N THR A 411 9.87 -18.27 -39.43
CA THR A 411 8.68 -18.87 -38.80
C THR A 411 8.73 -20.39 -38.89
N ALA A 412 8.15 -21.08 -37.90
CA ALA A 412 8.16 -22.55 -37.82
C ALA A 412 7.28 -23.26 -38.87
N GLY A 413 6.67 -22.55 -39.82
CA GLY A 413 5.88 -23.14 -40.92
C GLY A 413 4.72 -24.05 -40.44
N GLY A 414 4.09 -23.72 -39.31
CA GLY A 414 3.03 -24.54 -38.69
C GLY A 414 3.52 -25.78 -37.93
N ARG A 415 4.83 -26.06 -37.88
CA ARG A 415 5.38 -27.18 -37.11
C ARG A 415 5.15 -26.99 -35.61
N LYS A 416 4.94 -28.11 -34.91
CA LYS A 416 4.79 -28.12 -33.45
C LYS A 416 6.14 -27.83 -32.78
N ILE A 417 6.13 -26.93 -31.80
CA ILE A 417 7.27 -26.71 -30.90
C ILE A 417 7.14 -27.63 -29.68
N PHE A 418 8.24 -28.21 -29.24
CA PHE A 418 8.35 -29.03 -28.04
C PHE A 418 9.07 -28.26 -26.91
N GLY A 419 8.92 -28.68 -25.64
CA GLY A 419 9.56 -28.04 -24.48
C GLY A 419 8.98 -26.68 -24.03
N SER A 420 8.13 -26.04 -24.84
CA SER A 420 7.41 -24.83 -24.45
C SER A 420 6.19 -25.13 -23.56
N ASN A 421 5.71 -24.11 -22.84
CA ASN A 421 4.62 -24.19 -21.86
C ASN A 421 4.79 -25.27 -20.77
N GLN A 422 6.00 -25.39 -20.22
CA GLN A 422 6.35 -26.33 -19.15
C GLN A 422 6.76 -25.61 -17.85
N PRO A 423 6.58 -26.23 -16.66
CA PRO A 423 7.05 -25.68 -15.39
C PRO A 423 8.57 -25.43 -15.36
N PRO A 424 9.06 -24.51 -14.51
CA PRO A 424 8.28 -23.64 -13.63
C PRO A 424 7.76 -22.35 -14.33
N ASN A 425 8.27 -22.01 -15.52
CA ASN A 425 8.05 -20.70 -16.15
C ASN A 425 6.93 -20.65 -17.22
N TYR A 426 6.37 -21.81 -17.61
CA TYR A 426 5.24 -21.96 -18.56
C TYR A 426 5.29 -20.96 -19.74
N PHE A 427 6.45 -20.85 -20.41
CA PHE A 427 6.66 -19.86 -21.46
C PHE A 427 5.80 -20.15 -22.70
N PRO A 428 5.08 -19.15 -23.26
CA PRO A 428 4.04 -19.39 -24.25
C PRO A 428 4.62 -19.93 -25.56
N THR A 429 4.06 -21.05 -26.03
CA THR A 429 4.42 -21.72 -27.29
C THR A 429 4.37 -20.79 -28.51
N LYS A 430 3.57 -19.72 -28.46
CA LYS A 430 3.46 -18.70 -29.52
C LYS A 430 4.79 -17.98 -29.80
N MET A 431 5.54 -17.63 -28.76
CA MET A 431 6.84 -16.95 -28.87
C MET A 431 7.82 -17.76 -29.75
N TYR A 432 7.98 -19.04 -29.43
CA TYR A 432 8.91 -19.96 -30.10
C TYR A 432 8.48 -20.39 -31.52
N ARG A 433 7.35 -19.92 -32.05
CA ARG A 433 6.94 -20.16 -33.45
C ARG A 433 7.57 -19.17 -34.43
N SER A 434 8.17 -18.10 -33.92
CA SER A 434 8.80 -17.03 -34.68
C SER A 434 10.19 -16.72 -34.11
N ALA A 435 11.11 -16.30 -34.98
CA ALA A 435 12.42 -15.83 -34.59
C ALA A 435 12.91 -14.73 -35.53
N VAL A 436 13.92 -13.97 -35.10
CA VAL A 436 14.70 -13.08 -35.98
C VAL A 436 16.09 -13.67 -36.21
N THR A 437 16.64 -13.40 -37.40
CA THR A 437 17.98 -13.81 -37.85
C THR A 437 18.73 -12.65 -38.50
N THR A 438 20.07 -12.69 -38.45
CA THR A 438 21.02 -11.77 -39.12
C THR A 438 20.64 -11.38 -40.54
N GLY A 439 20.06 -10.22 -40.84
CA GLY A 439 19.62 -9.87 -42.19
C GLY A 439 20.78 -9.80 -43.19
N GLY A 440 20.53 -10.20 -44.45
CA GLY A 440 21.55 -10.22 -45.49
C GLY A 440 22.70 -11.19 -45.21
N ASP A 441 23.90 -10.66 -45.02
CA ASP A 441 25.15 -11.42 -44.94
C ASP A 441 25.30 -12.27 -43.67
N ALA A 442 26.02 -13.39 -43.79
CA ALA A 442 26.16 -14.37 -42.71
C ALA A 442 27.04 -13.88 -41.53
N SER A 443 27.78 -12.78 -41.70
CA SER A 443 28.62 -12.13 -40.69
C SER A 443 27.86 -11.14 -39.80
N ASN A 444 26.61 -10.78 -40.12
CA ASN A 444 25.86 -9.77 -39.39
C ASN A 444 25.35 -10.30 -38.03
N GLU A 445 25.55 -9.51 -36.96
CA GLU A 445 25.08 -9.81 -35.60
C GLU A 445 23.63 -9.34 -35.35
N ILE A 446 22.92 -10.00 -34.43
CA ILE A 446 21.66 -9.45 -33.87
C ILE A 446 22.07 -8.53 -32.73
N GLU A 447 21.69 -7.25 -32.75
CA GLU A 447 21.84 -6.35 -31.59
C GLU A 447 20.49 -5.82 -31.10
N TYR A 448 20.30 -5.92 -29.78
CA TYR A 448 19.24 -5.25 -29.03
C TYR A 448 19.84 -4.26 -28.03
N LEU A 449 19.26 -3.06 -27.95
CA LEU A 449 19.68 -1.95 -27.11
C LEU A 449 18.60 -1.69 -26.06
N MET A 450 18.83 -2.10 -24.80
CA MET A 450 17.83 -2.00 -23.73
C MET A 450 18.15 -0.86 -22.76
N PRO A 451 17.20 0.02 -22.42
CA PRO A 451 17.39 1.07 -21.41
C PRO A 451 17.47 0.46 -20.00
N VAL A 452 18.40 0.95 -19.18
CA VAL A 452 18.75 0.41 -17.85
C VAL A 452 19.19 1.52 -16.88
N ASP A 453 19.11 1.29 -15.57
CA ASP A 453 19.76 2.13 -14.54
C ASP A 453 21.09 1.47 -14.14
N THR A 454 22.18 2.23 -14.14
CA THR A 454 23.54 1.73 -13.87
C THR A 454 23.74 1.20 -12.45
N ARG A 455 22.84 1.53 -11.52
CA ARG A 455 22.90 1.12 -10.10
C ARG A 455 22.23 -0.22 -9.83
N MET A 456 21.59 -0.83 -10.82
CA MET A 456 20.80 -2.06 -10.68
C MET A 456 21.49 -3.25 -11.35
N SER A 457 21.34 -4.44 -10.77
CA SER A 457 21.66 -5.71 -11.42
C SER A 457 20.46 -6.19 -12.26
N TYR A 458 20.74 -6.88 -13.38
CA TYR A 458 19.73 -7.27 -14.36
C TYR A 458 19.78 -8.76 -14.70
N MET A 459 18.68 -9.48 -14.46
CA MET A 459 18.51 -10.85 -14.93
C MET A 459 17.94 -10.85 -16.36
N VAL A 460 18.78 -11.22 -17.32
CA VAL A 460 18.42 -11.36 -18.73
C VAL A 460 17.98 -12.80 -19.01
N TRP A 461 16.91 -12.98 -19.78
CA TRP A 461 16.48 -14.28 -20.32
C TRP A 461 16.48 -14.24 -21.85
N LEU A 462 17.16 -15.20 -22.48
CA LEU A 462 17.17 -15.40 -23.93
C LEU A 462 16.37 -16.65 -24.28
N HIS A 463 15.45 -16.48 -25.22
CA HIS A 463 14.54 -17.52 -25.68
C HIS A 463 14.89 -17.94 -27.10
N PHE A 464 15.10 -19.24 -27.28
CA PHE A 464 15.56 -19.84 -28.53
C PHE A 464 14.68 -21.02 -28.90
N ALA A 465 14.54 -21.27 -30.19
CA ALA A 465 14.14 -22.55 -30.75
C ALA A 465 14.73 -22.65 -32.16
N GLU A 466 15.36 -23.77 -32.50
CA GLU A 466 15.87 -23.96 -33.87
C GLU A 466 14.71 -24.34 -34.80
N ILE A 467 14.04 -23.31 -35.32
CA ILE A 467 12.85 -23.41 -36.18
C ILE A 467 13.16 -23.38 -37.67
N ASP A 468 14.44 -23.24 -38.04
CA ASP A 468 14.90 -23.26 -39.41
C ASP A 468 15.00 -24.69 -39.94
N ALA A 469 14.34 -24.99 -41.06
CA ALA A 469 14.37 -26.31 -41.68
C ALA A 469 15.67 -26.62 -42.45
N GLY A 470 16.57 -25.63 -42.59
CA GLY A 470 17.93 -25.79 -43.09
C GLY A 470 18.88 -26.38 -42.04
N VAL A 471 18.69 -26.06 -40.75
CA VAL A 471 19.53 -26.56 -39.65
C VAL A 471 19.04 -27.93 -39.19
N ARG A 472 19.92 -28.94 -39.28
CA ARG A 472 19.60 -30.37 -39.08
C ARG A 472 20.65 -31.15 -38.29
N ALA A 473 21.77 -30.52 -37.94
CA ALA A 473 22.84 -31.13 -37.17
C ALA A 473 23.54 -30.10 -36.25
N PRO A 474 24.15 -30.55 -35.13
CA PRO A 474 25.05 -29.72 -34.33
C PRO A 474 26.16 -29.08 -35.18
N GLY A 475 26.63 -27.90 -34.76
CA GLY A 475 27.69 -27.14 -35.43
C GLY A 475 27.25 -26.36 -36.67
N GLN A 476 26.03 -26.52 -37.16
CA GLN A 476 25.52 -25.77 -38.33
C GLN A 476 25.05 -24.35 -38.00
N ARG A 477 24.62 -24.09 -36.76
CA ARG A 477 24.39 -22.74 -36.23
C ARG A 477 25.07 -22.60 -34.87
N VAL A 478 26.08 -21.74 -34.79
CA VAL A 478 26.87 -21.46 -33.59
C VAL A 478 27.09 -19.95 -33.50
N PHE A 479 26.79 -19.36 -32.35
CA PHE A 479 26.99 -17.93 -32.11
C PHE A 479 27.40 -17.64 -30.66
N ASP A 480 28.11 -16.54 -30.47
CA ASP A 480 28.52 -16.04 -29.16
C ASP A 480 27.51 -15.01 -28.64
N VAL A 481 27.13 -15.14 -27.38
CA VAL A 481 26.26 -14.20 -26.67
C VAL A 481 27.12 -13.17 -25.97
N MET A 482 27.00 -11.91 -26.37
CA MET A 482 27.58 -10.78 -25.66
C MET A 482 26.52 -9.98 -24.90
N LEU A 483 26.76 -9.72 -23.62
CA LEU A 483 25.92 -8.87 -22.76
C LEU A 483 26.78 -7.73 -22.21
N ALA A 484 26.32 -6.49 -22.35
CA ALA A 484 27.05 -5.28 -21.92
C ALA A 484 28.52 -5.26 -22.40
N GLY A 485 28.75 -5.65 -23.66
CA GLY A 485 30.09 -5.72 -24.27
C GLY A 485 30.99 -6.89 -23.85
N ARG A 486 30.55 -7.77 -22.93
CA ARG A 486 31.31 -8.96 -22.50
C ARG A 486 30.79 -10.21 -23.21
N ASN A 487 31.66 -11.08 -23.73
CA ASN A 487 31.27 -12.41 -24.19
C ASN A 487 30.97 -13.30 -22.98
N VAL A 488 29.79 -13.92 -22.93
CA VAL A 488 29.29 -14.66 -21.77
C VAL A 488 29.18 -16.16 -22.04
N THR A 489 28.77 -16.56 -23.25
CA THR A 489 28.61 -17.98 -23.61
C THR A 489 28.57 -18.19 -25.12
N ARG A 490 28.93 -19.39 -25.57
CA ARG A 490 28.78 -19.86 -26.96
C ARG A 490 27.60 -20.83 -27.04
N ILE A 491 26.63 -20.53 -27.90
CA ILE A 491 25.39 -21.31 -28.03
C ILE A 491 25.35 -22.04 -29.39
N ASP A 492 24.95 -23.31 -29.33
CA ASP A 492 24.51 -24.15 -30.44
C ASP A 492 23.18 -24.77 -30.00
N ILE A 493 22.06 -24.26 -30.54
CA ILE A 493 20.71 -24.65 -30.08
C ILE A 493 20.44 -26.12 -30.44
N PHE A 494 20.85 -26.55 -31.63
CA PHE A 494 20.60 -27.91 -32.12
C PHE A 494 21.37 -28.95 -31.29
N LYS A 495 22.58 -28.62 -30.83
CA LYS A 495 23.34 -29.46 -29.88
C LYS A 495 22.69 -29.58 -28.50
N GLN A 496 22.00 -28.53 -28.02
CA GLN A 496 21.38 -28.52 -26.69
C GLN A 496 20.01 -29.20 -26.67
N VAL A 497 19.15 -28.95 -27.66
CA VAL A 497 17.75 -29.42 -27.67
C VAL A 497 17.25 -29.99 -29.00
N GLY A 498 18.08 -29.99 -30.05
CA GLY A 498 17.68 -30.35 -31.41
C GLY A 498 16.80 -29.30 -32.09
N GLY A 499 16.18 -29.69 -33.21
CA GLY A 499 15.24 -28.84 -33.95
C GLY A 499 13.87 -28.73 -33.27
N PHE A 500 13.18 -27.60 -33.51
CA PHE A 500 11.78 -27.33 -33.11
C PHE A 500 11.49 -27.55 -31.62
N THR A 501 12.50 -27.39 -30.77
CA THR A 501 12.38 -27.51 -29.31
C THR A 501 12.82 -26.19 -28.66
N ALA A 502 12.07 -25.76 -27.65
CA ALA A 502 12.34 -24.54 -26.91
C ALA A 502 13.58 -24.70 -25.99
N PHE A 503 14.55 -23.82 -26.17
CA PHE A 503 15.70 -23.64 -25.31
C PHE A 503 15.64 -22.27 -24.63
N LYS A 504 15.97 -22.23 -23.35
CA LYS A 504 15.93 -21.04 -22.50
C LYS A 504 17.27 -20.91 -21.79
N TRP A 505 17.84 -19.71 -21.80
CA TRP A 505 19.10 -19.42 -21.13
C TRP A 505 18.97 -18.10 -20.38
N THR A 506 19.65 -17.95 -19.24
CA THR A 506 19.59 -16.76 -18.40
C THR A 506 20.95 -16.43 -17.80
N TYR A 507 21.16 -15.15 -17.51
CA TYR A 507 22.39 -14.63 -16.93
C TYR A 507 22.10 -13.32 -16.17
N ILE A 508 22.83 -13.08 -15.09
CA ILE A 508 22.73 -11.85 -14.28
C ILE A 508 23.87 -10.91 -14.67
N VAL A 509 23.52 -9.73 -15.18
CA VAL A 509 24.45 -8.66 -15.52
C VAL A 509 24.53 -7.68 -14.35
N GLU A 510 25.74 -7.35 -13.94
CA GLU A 510 26.02 -6.47 -12.79
C GLU A 510 27.04 -5.39 -13.17
N ASN A 511 27.13 -4.33 -12.38
CA ASN A 511 28.13 -3.26 -12.52
C ASN A 511 28.09 -2.60 -13.92
N LEU A 512 26.91 -2.19 -14.36
CA LEU A 512 26.67 -1.52 -15.63
C LEU A 512 27.25 -0.09 -15.62
N THR A 513 28.01 0.26 -16.65
CA THR A 513 28.62 1.60 -16.81
C THR A 513 27.84 2.53 -17.75
N SER A 514 26.74 2.04 -18.33
CA SER A 514 25.94 2.73 -19.36
C SER A 514 24.45 2.61 -19.03
N SER A 515 23.67 3.64 -19.34
CA SER A 515 22.19 3.62 -19.28
C SER A 515 21.53 2.81 -20.40
N THR A 516 22.34 2.20 -21.28
CA THR A 516 21.90 1.29 -22.33
C THR A 516 22.75 0.03 -22.29
N MET A 517 22.10 -1.12 -22.10
CA MET A 517 22.73 -2.44 -22.15
C MET A 517 22.53 -3.04 -23.54
N SER A 518 23.63 -3.30 -24.25
CA SER A 518 23.59 -4.07 -25.50
C SER A 518 23.52 -5.58 -25.21
N VAL A 519 22.67 -6.26 -25.98
CA VAL A 519 22.52 -7.71 -26.05
C VAL A 519 22.80 -8.09 -27.50
N ARG A 520 23.93 -8.78 -27.73
CA ARG A 520 24.39 -9.14 -29.08
C ARG A 520 24.56 -10.64 -29.27
N LEU A 521 24.21 -11.13 -30.45
CA LEU A 521 24.45 -12.50 -30.88
C LEU A 521 25.37 -12.47 -32.10
N VAL A 522 26.65 -12.81 -31.88
CA VAL A 522 27.72 -12.71 -32.88
C VAL A 522 27.86 -14.05 -33.62
N PRO A 523 27.73 -14.11 -34.95
CA PRO A 523 27.88 -15.36 -35.69
C PRO A 523 29.29 -15.95 -35.55
N VAL A 524 29.36 -17.27 -35.35
CA VAL A 524 30.60 -18.06 -35.42
C VAL A 524 30.50 -19.07 -36.56
N VAL A 525 29.35 -19.73 -36.71
CA VAL A 525 28.97 -20.54 -37.88
C VAL A 525 27.48 -20.31 -38.16
N GLY A 526 27.14 -19.85 -39.36
CA GLY A 526 25.76 -19.52 -39.73
C GLY A 526 25.22 -18.27 -39.04
N ARG A 527 24.06 -17.80 -39.51
CA ARG A 527 23.39 -16.58 -38.99
C ARG A 527 22.83 -16.86 -37.58
N PRO A 528 22.94 -15.93 -36.61
CA PRO A 528 22.36 -16.12 -35.26
C PRO A 528 20.83 -16.13 -35.31
N ILE A 529 20.16 -16.64 -34.26
CA ILE A 529 18.69 -16.72 -34.20
C ILE A 529 18.17 -16.43 -32.78
N LEU A 530 17.05 -15.70 -32.64
CA LEU A 530 16.43 -15.38 -31.35
C LEU A 530 14.89 -15.35 -31.46
N CYS A 531 14.17 -15.97 -30.50
CA CYS A 531 12.69 -15.99 -30.45
C CYS A 531 12.10 -14.90 -29.54
N GLY A 532 12.81 -14.54 -28.46
CA GLY A 532 12.36 -13.56 -27.49
C GLY A 532 13.44 -13.23 -26.45
N LEU A 533 13.21 -12.16 -25.69
CA LEU A 533 14.14 -11.56 -24.73
C LEU A 533 13.33 -11.03 -23.53
N GLU A 534 13.68 -11.41 -22.30
CA GLU A 534 13.19 -10.73 -21.09
C GLU A 534 14.36 -10.07 -20.35
N ASN A 535 14.11 -8.93 -19.73
CA ASN A 535 15.07 -8.20 -18.91
C ASN A 535 14.39 -7.78 -17.60
N TYR A 536 14.91 -8.24 -16.46
CA TYR A 536 14.39 -7.89 -15.13
C TYR A 536 15.43 -7.16 -14.31
N ALA A 537 15.12 -5.95 -13.82
CA ALA A 537 15.91 -5.34 -12.76
C ALA A 537 15.69 -6.10 -11.45
N MET A 538 16.76 -6.35 -10.71
CA MET A 538 16.75 -7.05 -9.41
C MET A 538 16.82 -6.01 -8.29
N VAL A 539 15.68 -5.74 -7.65
CA VAL A 539 15.60 -4.84 -6.49
C VAL A 539 15.67 -5.69 -5.21
N PRO A 540 16.66 -5.49 -4.32
CA PRO A 540 16.69 -6.19 -3.03
C PRO A 540 15.55 -5.71 -2.12
N LEU A 541 14.97 -6.60 -1.31
CA LEU A 541 13.93 -6.24 -0.35
C LEU A 541 14.44 -5.23 0.69
N GLU A 542 13.61 -4.25 1.00
CA GLU A 542 13.83 -3.36 2.14
C GLU A 542 13.42 -4.02 3.46
N THR A 543 14.12 -3.63 4.53
CA THR A 543 13.78 -4.07 5.89
C THR A 543 12.47 -3.44 6.34
N ARG A 544 11.48 -4.29 6.64
CA ARG A 544 10.14 -3.88 7.08
C ARG A 544 10.07 -3.54 8.57
N THR A 545 8.98 -2.89 8.99
CA THR A 545 8.60 -2.77 10.41
C THR A 545 8.40 -4.15 11.03
N VAL A 546 8.79 -4.33 12.30
CA VAL A 546 8.54 -5.58 13.04
C VAL A 546 7.02 -5.87 13.11
N PRO A 547 6.52 -7.07 12.74
CA PRO A 547 5.09 -7.28 12.46
C PRO A 547 4.10 -6.90 13.57
N HIS A 548 4.44 -7.13 14.85
CA HIS A 548 3.56 -6.75 15.96
C HIS A 548 3.51 -5.23 16.19
N GLN A 549 4.60 -4.49 15.88
CA GLN A 549 4.58 -3.02 15.93
C GLN A 549 3.77 -2.46 14.75
N ALA A 550 3.87 -3.07 13.56
CA ALA A 550 3.04 -2.71 12.41
C ALA A 550 1.53 -2.95 12.68
N ALA A 551 1.18 -4.07 13.30
CA ALA A 551 -0.20 -4.37 13.71
C ALA A 551 -0.72 -3.37 14.76
N ALA A 552 0.08 -3.06 15.79
CA ALA A 552 -0.26 -2.07 16.80
C ALA A 552 -0.46 -0.66 16.22
N MET A 553 0.38 -0.25 15.26
CA MET A 553 0.21 1.02 14.55
C MET A 553 -1.08 1.07 13.72
N LYS A 554 -1.50 -0.05 13.13
CA LYS A 554 -2.79 -0.14 12.43
C LYS A 554 -3.96 0.00 13.41
N ALA A 555 -3.89 -0.63 14.58
CA ALA A 555 -4.89 -0.44 15.65
C ALA A 555 -4.90 1.00 16.21
N LEU A 556 -3.74 1.65 16.32
CA LEU A 556 -3.62 3.07 16.69
C LEU A 556 -4.21 4.00 15.62
N LYS A 557 -3.99 3.71 14.33
CA LYS A 557 -4.60 4.45 13.20
C LYS A 557 -6.12 4.53 13.35
N ASP A 558 -6.73 3.39 13.62
CA ASP A 558 -8.18 3.24 13.69
C ASP A 558 -8.76 3.81 15.01
N SER A 559 -8.08 3.61 16.14
CA SER A 559 -8.54 4.13 17.45
C SER A 559 -8.37 5.64 17.63
N LEU A 560 -7.31 6.25 17.06
CA LEU A 560 -7.09 7.70 17.04
C LEU A 560 -7.86 8.41 15.90
N LYS A 561 -8.50 7.63 15.01
CA LYS A 561 -9.22 8.08 13.80
C LYS A 561 -8.37 8.99 12.90
N ILE A 562 -7.17 8.51 12.59
CA ILE A 562 -6.18 9.25 11.82
C ILE A 562 -6.74 9.66 10.44
N PRO A 563 -6.77 10.96 10.10
CA PRO A 563 -7.31 11.44 8.84
C PRO A 563 -6.38 11.09 7.67
N ALA A 564 -6.95 10.66 6.53
CA ALA A 564 -6.24 10.20 5.34
C ALA A 564 -5.10 11.13 4.87
N ARG A 565 -5.25 12.45 5.05
CA ARG A 565 -4.24 13.48 4.74
C ARG A 565 -2.83 13.18 5.28
N MET A 566 -2.71 12.44 6.40
CA MET A 566 -1.43 12.12 7.03
C MET A 566 -0.64 10.99 6.35
N GLY A 567 -1.21 10.32 5.35
CA GLY A 567 -0.52 9.25 4.61
C GLY A 567 -0.14 8.04 5.48
N TRP A 568 -0.89 7.75 6.55
CA TRP A 568 -0.72 6.56 7.40
C TRP A 568 -1.16 5.27 6.68
N ASN A 569 -0.57 4.97 5.53
CA ASN A 569 -0.93 3.85 4.65
C ASN A 569 0.31 2.98 4.38
N GLY A 570 0.15 1.66 4.29
CA GLY A 570 1.25 0.71 4.08
C GLY A 570 2.00 0.34 5.36
N ASP A 571 3.30 0.10 5.23
CA ASP A 571 4.20 -0.27 6.33
C ASP A 571 4.67 1.00 7.07
N PRO A 572 4.59 1.11 8.42
CA PRO A 572 4.83 2.38 9.11
C PRO A 572 6.21 3.01 8.90
N CYS A 573 7.24 2.18 8.70
CA CYS A 573 8.65 2.60 8.63
C CYS A 573 9.32 2.33 7.27
N ALA A 574 8.61 1.78 6.27
CA ALA A 574 9.21 1.32 5.01
C ALA A 574 8.33 1.66 3.79
N PRO A 575 8.92 2.04 2.63
CA PRO A 575 10.35 2.07 2.32
C PRO A 575 11.08 3.23 3.01
N ARG A 576 12.36 3.05 3.35
CA ARG A 576 13.17 4.02 4.11
C ARG A 576 13.56 5.27 3.31
N THR A 577 13.39 5.23 1.99
CA THR A 577 13.71 6.32 1.05
C THR A 577 12.62 7.38 0.98
N TRP A 578 11.41 7.04 1.41
CA TRP A 578 10.34 7.98 1.69
C TRP A 578 10.29 8.23 3.20
N ASP A 579 9.77 9.38 3.62
CA ASP A 579 9.46 9.58 5.03
C ASP A 579 8.44 8.51 5.48
N ALA A 580 8.65 7.99 6.68
CA ALA A 580 7.68 7.20 7.43
C ALA A 580 6.32 7.93 7.57
N TRP A 581 5.31 7.21 8.05
CA TRP A 581 4.00 7.76 8.42
C TRP A 581 4.15 9.09 9.19
N GLU A 582 3.35 10.12 8.86
CA GLU A 582 3.54 11.46 9.42
C GLU A 582 3.48 11.43 10.96
N GLY A 583 4.53 11.93 11.62
CA GLY A 583 4.68 11.88 13.08
C GLY A 583 5.39 10.64 13.63
N VAL A 584 5.66 9.61 12.82
CA VAL A 584 6.33 8.37 13.24
C VAL A 584 7.83 8.44 12.94
N SER A 585 8.67 8.14 13.94
CA SER A 585 10.11 7.96 13.76
C SER A 585 10.54 6.54 14.10
N CYS A 586 11.33 5.93 13.21
CA CYS A 586 11.78 4.55 13.33
C CYS A 586 13.31 4.44 13.30
N HIS A 587 13.83 3.38 13.93
CA HIS A 587 15.25 3.04 13.93
C HIS A 587 15.48 1.57 13.54
N PRO A 588 16.65 1.22 12.98
CA PRO A 588 16.97 -0.16 12.63
C PRO A 588 17.26 -0.99 13.89
N GLY A 589 16.41 -1.98 14.17
CA GLY A 589 16.61 -2.96 15.24
C GLY A 589 17.09 -4.32 14.72
N ASN A 590 17.43 -5.22 15.64
CA ASN A 590 18.04 -6.54 15.34
C ASN A 590 17.16 -7.50 14.51
N LYS A 591 15.87 -7.21 14.31
CA LYS A 591 14.90 -8.09 13.64
C LYS A 591 14.03 -7.37 12.59
N GLY A 592 14.28 -6.09 12.33
CA GLY A 592 13.40 -5.23 11.54
C GLY A 592 13.54 -3.77 11.93
N LEU A 593 12.77 -2.89 11.29
CA LEU A 593 12.62 -1.51 11.76
C LEU A 593 11.69 -1.49 12.99
N VAL A 594 12.08 -0.72 14.01
CA VAL A 594 11.31 -0.54 15.25
C VAL A 594 10.93 0.93 15.42
N ILE A 595 9.78 1.16 16.04
CA ILE A 595 9.19 2.49 16.22
C ILE A 595 9.65 3.05 17.57
N THR A 596 10.33 4.20 17.52
CA THR A 596 11.01 4.78 18.68
C THR A 596 10.44 6.13 19.10
N GLN A 597 9.75 6.86 18.21
CA GLN A 597 9.03 8.08 18.57
C GLN A 597 7.71 8.19 17.80
N LEU A 598 6.69 8.73 18.46
CA LEU A 598 5.39 9.08 17.86
C LEU A 598 4.99 10.49 18.32
N ASP A 599 4.98 11.46 17.41
CA ASP A 599 4.52 12.83 17.65
C ASP A 599 3.34 13.19 16.72
N LEU A 600 2.17 13.39 17.32
CA LEU A 600 0.93 13.82 16.67
C LEU A 600 0.33 15.04 17.38
N ALA A 601 1.17 15.90 17.96
CA ALA A 601 0.72 17.10 18.67
C ALA A 601 -0.11 18.05 17.79
N SER A 602 -1.15 18.66 18.37
CA SER A 602 -1.99 19.69 17.74
C SER A 602 -2.71 19.29 16.44
N GLN A 603 -2.86 17.98 16.17
CA GLN A 603 -3.41 17.49 14.89
C GLN A 603 -4.94 17.45 14.78
N GLY A 604 -5.65 17.75 15.87
CA GLY A 604 -7.12 17.73 15.95
C GLY A 604 -7.72 16.32 16.00
N LEU A 605 -6.94 15.33 16.46
CA LEU A 605 -7.34 13.93 16.55
C LEU A 605 -8.48 13.70 17.55
N LYS A 606 -9.28 12.65 17.30
CA LYS A 606 -10.51 12.33 18.05
C LYS A 606 -10.67 10.83 18.18
N GLY A 607 -10.59 10.32 19.39
CA GLY A 607 -10.56 8.88 19.63
C GLY A 607 -10.01 8.59 21.02
N PHE A 608 -9.36 7.43 21.16
CA PHE A 608 -8.74 6.97 22.40
C PHE A 608 -7.42 6.24 22.08
N ILE A 609 -6.56 6.09 23.08
CA ILE A 609 -5.34 5.27 22.96
C ILE A 609 -5.74 3.82 23.24
N THR A 610 -5.46 2.91 22.31
CA THR A 610 -5.70 1.47 22.48
C THR A 610 -4.60 0.79 23.31
N ASP A 611 -4.93 -0.28 24.05
CA ASP A 611 -3.96 -1.11 24.79
C ASP A 611 -2.90 -1.77 23.89
N GLU A 612 -3.19 -1.93 22.59
CA GLU A 612 -2.24 -2.40 21.56
C GLU A 612 -0.94 -1.57 21.52
N ILE A 613 -0.96 -0.33 22.02
CA ILE A 613 0.25 0.50 22.16
C ILE A 613 1.36 -0.22 22.94
N SER A 614 0.99 -1.13 23.86
CA SER A 614 1.91 -1.97 24.63
C SER A 614 2.88 -2.80 23.78
N HIS A 615 2.54 -3.10 22.53
CA HIS A 615 3.41 -3.82 21.59
C HIS A 615 4.55 -2.97 20.99
N LEU A 616 4.50 -1.63 21.11
CA LEU A 616 5.57 -0.71 20.68
C LEU A 616 6.76 -0.72 21.66
N THR A 617 7.34 -1.89 21.88
CA THR A 617 8.31 -2.19 22.96
C THR A 617 9.61 -1.38 22.95
N ASP A 618 9.90 -0.67 21.86
CA ASP A 618 11.07 0.21 21.68
C ASP A 618 10.71 1.71 21.74
N LEU A 619 9.45 2.07 22.03
CA LEU A 619 8.99 3.47 22.04
C LEU A 619 9.65 4.27 23.16
N VAL A 620 10.35 5.35 22.81
CA VAL A 620 11.09 6.24 23.72
C VAL A 620 10.34 7.55 23.96
N SER A 621 9.63 8.06 22.96
CA SER A 621 8.87 9.31 23.05
C SER A 621 7.45 9.17 22.47
N LEU A 622 6.45 9.59 23.24
CA LEU A 622 5.06 9.68 22.82
C LEU A 622 4.52 11.08 23.10
N ASN A 623 4.13 11.80 22.05
CA ASN A 623 3.51 13.12 22.12
C ASN A 623 2.17 13.09 21.36
N LEU A 624 1.05 13.17 22.10
CA LEU A 624 -0.31 13.29 21.56
C LEU A 624 -1.00 14.58 22.05
N SER A 625 -0.21 15.56 22.49
CA SER A 625 -0.68 16.79 23.14
C SER A 625 -1.61 17.65 22.26
N SER A 626 -2.44 18.49 22.90
CA SER A 626 -3.29 19.48 22.22
C SER A 626 -4.26 18.89 21.18
N ASN A 627 -4.83 17.71 21.47
CA ASN A 627 -5.81 17.02 20.64
C ASN A 627 -7.20 16.97 21.32
N SER A 628 -8.14 16.22 20.75
CA SER A 628 -9.45 15.93 21.36
C SER A 628 -9.61 14.44 21.62
N LEU A 629 -8.57 13.81 22.18
CA LEU A 629 -8.59 12.41 22.60
C LEU A 629 -9.34 12.27 23.94
N THR A 630 -10.03 11.14 24.10
CA THR A 630 -10.97 10.85 25.19
C THR A 630 -10.77 9.42 25.72
N GLY A 631 -11.48 9.07 26.78
CA GLY A 631 -11.40 7.75 27.42
C GLY A 631 -10.29 7.66 28.47
N SER A 632 -10.06 6.46 28.97
CA SER A 632 -9.05 6.19 30.00
C SER A 632 -7.67 5.92 29.41
N LEU A 633 -6.63 6.23 30.18
CA LEU A 633 -5.25 5.91 29.82
C LEU A 633 -5.06 4.37 29.89
N PRO A 634 -4.67 3.68 28.81
CA PRO A 634 -4.47 2.24 28.84
C PRO A 634 -3.26 1.87 29.72
N PRO A 635 -3.34 0.80 30.54
CA PRO A 635 -2.20 0.28 31.29
C PRO A 635 -0.97 -0.02 30.42
N GLY A 636 -1.18 -0.31 29.12
CA GLY A 636 -0.14 -0.54 28.13
C GLY A 636 0.85 0.61 27.90
N LEU A 637 0.55 1.85 28.34
CA LEU A 637 1.48 2.99 28.30
C LEU A 637 2.72 2.81 29.21
N GLY A 638 2.69 1.88 30.16
CA GLY A 638 3.78 1.62 31.12
C GLY A 638 4.98 0.86 30.54
N GLN A 639 5.49 1.25 29.37
CA GLN A 639 6.61 0.58 28.70
C GLN A 639 7.97 0.95 29.31
N PRO A 640 8.92 0.00 29.45
CA PRO A 640 10.20 0.24 30.11
C PRO A 640 11.18 1.10 29.30
N SER A 641 10.93 1.26 28.00
CA SER A 641 11.65 2.10 27.04
C SER A 641 11.26 3.58 27.10
N LEU A 642 10.04 3.88 27.56
CA LEU A 642 9.42 5.20 27.42
C LEU A 642 10.06 6.21 28.39
N ALA A 643 10.63 7.27 27.81
CA ALA A 643 11.30 8.36 28.52
C ALA A 643 10.47 9.66 28.48
N THR A 644 9.76 9.93 27.39
CA THR A 644 8.90 11.11 27.23
C THR A 644 7.46 10.68 26.97
N LEU A 645 6.54 11.20 27.78
CA LEU A 645 5.10 11.03 27.62
C LEU A 645 4.40 12.40 27.75
N ASP A 646 3.89 12.92 26.65
CA ASP A 646 3.05 14.13 26.63
C ASP A 646 1.67 13.80 26.06
N LEU A 647 0.67 13.84 26.94
CA LEU A 647 -0.76 13.69 26.64
C LEU A 647 -1.53 14.95 27.05
N SER A 648 -0.83 16.08 27.24
CA SER A 648 -1.40 17.32 27.76
C SER A 648 -2.48 17.91 26.86
N SER A 649 -3.35 18.75 27.43
CA SER A 649 -4.40 19.48 26.70
C SER A 649 -5.27 18.57 25.83
N ASN A 650 -5.87 17.56 26.46
CA ASN A 650 -6.78 16.58 25.87
C ASN A 650 -8.03 16.41 26.75
N GLN A 651 -8.83 15.37 26.53
CA GLN A 651 -10.06 15.07 27.27
C GLN A 651 -10.03 13.65 27.87
N PHE A 652 -8.85 13.17 28.26
CA PHE A 652 -8.69 11.89 28.96
C PHE A 652 -9.36 11.92 30.34
N THR A 653 -9.99 10.82 30.73
CA THR A 653 -10.78 10.65 31.97
C THR A 653 -10.32 9.41 32.73
N GLY A 654 -10.74 9.25 33.99
CA GLY A 654 -10.32 8.11 34.81
C GLY A 654 -8.97 8.32 35.50
N GLY A 655 -8.59 7.32 36.30
CA GLY A 655 -7.32 7.32 37.04
C GLY A 655 -6.11 6.92 36.20
N ILE A 656 -4.96 7.48 36.58
CA ILE A 656 -3.68 7.20 35.93
C ILE A 656 -3.20 5.78 36.31
N PRO A 657 -2.94 4.87 35.34
CA PRO A 657 -2.47 3.52 35.65
C PRO A 657 -1.13 3.49 36.38
N GLY A 658 -1.04 2.69 37.45
CA GLY A 658 0.21 2.48 38.20
C GLY A 658 1.34 1.81 37.39
N THR A 659 1.03 1.26 36.22
CA THR A 659 2.02 0.76 35.25
C THR A 659 2.87 1.89 34.66
N ILE A 660 2.30 3.08 34.42
CA ILE A 660 3.04 4.23 33.87
C ILE A 660 4.18 4.65 34.80
N GLY A 661 3.95 4.61 36.12
CA GLY A 661 5.00 4.81 37.12
C GLY A 661 6.04 3.68 37.22
N SER A 662 6.02 2.68 36.33
CA SER A 662 7.04 1.63 36.25
C SER A 662 7.96 1.77 35.02
N SER A 663 7.70 2.78 34.17
CA SER A 663 8.56 3.20 33.05
C SER A 663 9.75 4.04 33.51
N LYS A 664 10.78 4.16 32.67
CA LYS A 664 11.95 5.05 32.90
C LYS A 664 11.68 6.49 32.44
N LEU A 665 10.51 7.01 32.79
CA LEU A 665 10.06 8.34 32.37
C LEU A 665 10.96 9.44 32.96
N GLN A 666 11.30 10.39 32.11
CA GLN A 666 12.01 11.63 32.42
C GLN A 666 11.08 12.85 32.28
N THR A 667 10.11 12.78 31.37
CA THR A 667 9.12 13.85 31.12
C THR A 667 7.71 13.25 31.07
N VAL A 668 6.81 13.77 31.91
CA VAL A 668 5.41 13.32 32.04
C VAL A 668 4.48 14.53 32.08
N LEU A 669 3.83 14.83 30.96
CA LEU A 669 2.89 15.94 30.84
C LEU A 669 1.47 15.38 30.63
N LEU A 670 0.65 15.43 31.69
CA LEU A 670 -0.75 14.98 31.68
C LEU A 670 -1.72 16.13 32.02
N ASN A 671 -1.21 17.35 32.09
CA ASN A 671 -1.94 18.55 32.47
C ASN A 671 -3.05 18.91 31.46
N SER A 672 -4.03 19.69 31.93
CA SER A 672 -5.21 20.12 31.17
C SER A 672 -6.00 18.94 30.55
N ASN A 673 -6.29 17.94 31.39
CA ASN A 673 -7.17 16.81 31.09
C ASN A 673 -8.33 16.72 32.11
N GLN A 674 -9.11 15.63 32.06
CA GLN A 674 -10.24 15.34 32.96
C GLN A 674 -9.96 14.10 33.85
N LEU A 675 -8.69 13.85 34.17
CA LEU A 675 -8.26 12.69 34.97
C LEU A 675 -8.70 12.83 36.45
N ASP A 676 -8.97 11.71 37.11
CA ASP A 676 -9.50 11.67 38.48
C ASP A 676 -8.93 10.56 39.38
N GLY A 677 -9.08 10.73 40.70
CA GLY A 677 -8.60 9.77 41.69
C GLY A 677 -7.14 9.97 42.13
N GLN A 678 -6.58 8.95 42.80
CA GLN A 678 -5.27 9.05 43.42
C GLN A 678 -4.13 8.87 42.41
N VAL A 679 -3.18 9.81 42.40
CA VAL A 679 -1.96 9.70 41.59
C VAL A 679 -1.07 8.54 42.11
N PRO A 680 -0.58 7.62 41.27
CA PRO A 680 0.31 6.55 41.72
C PRO A 680 1.64 7.08 42.28
N GLU A 681 2.01 6.64 43.49
CA GLU A 681 3.24 7.04 44.19
C GLU A 681 4.50 6.91 43.30
N ARG A 682 4.62 5.79 42.57
CA ARG A 682 5.76 5.57 41.66
C ARG A 682 5.86 6.61 40.55
N LEU A 683 4.73 7.15 40.07
CA LEU A 683 4.73 8.18 39.02
C LEU A 683 5.27 9.51 39.56
N TYR A 684 4.93 9.86 40.80
CA TYR A 684 5.47 11.06 41.46
C TYR A 684 6.98 10.98 41.68
N SER A 685 7.55 9.77 41.84
CA SER A 685 9.00 9.59 41.99
C SER A 685 9.84 10.11 40.82
N VAL A 686 9.26 10.23 39.61
CA VAL A 686 9.91 10.84 38.43
C VAL A 686 10.41 12.26 38.75
N GLY A 687 9.57 13.08 39.40
CA GLY A 687 9.94 14.44 39.81
C GLY A 687 11.01 14.48 40.90
N VAL A 688 11.05 13.46 41.76
CA VAL A 688 12.07 13.33 42.82
C VAL A 688 13.44 12.93 42.23
N HIS A 689 13.44 12.20 41.11
CA HIS A 689 14.65 11.78 40.38
C HIS A 689 15.13 12.81 39.33
N GLY A 690 14.62 14.05 39.37
CA GLY A 690 15.05 15.14 38.48
C GLY A 690 14.34 15.17 37.12
N GLY A 691 13.30 14.37 36.92
CA GLY A 691 12.41 14.47 35.77
C GLY A 691 11.38 15.61 35.90
N VAL A 692 10.71 15.91 34.79
CA VAL A 692 9.61 16.89 34.71
C VAL A 692 8.27 16.15 34.80
N ILE A 693 7.40 16.57 35.72
CA ILE A 693 6.02 16.07 35.81
C ILE A 693 5.03 17.23 35.99
N ASP A 694 4.05 17.32 35.10
CA ASP A 694 2.91 18.25 35.22
C ASP A 694 1.57 17.51 35.14
N LEU A 695 0.75 17.70 36.18
CA LEU A 695 -0.59 17.13 36.34
C LEU A 695 -1.66 18.22 36.49
N SER A 696 -1.30 19.50 36.34
CA SER A 696 -2.15 20.67 36.59
C SER A 696 -3.43 20.68 35.72
N GLY A 697 -4.45 21.44 36.14
CA GLY A 697 -5.74 21.52 35.42
C GLY A 697 -6.67 20.32 35.57
N ASN A 698 -6.17 19.14 35.94
CA ASN A 698 -6.99 17.95 36.26
C ASN A 698 -7.70 18.13 37.62
N LYS A 699 -8.99 18.46 37.59
CA LYS A 699 -9.77 18.77 38.81
C LYS A 699 -10.05 17.56 39.71
N GLY A 700 -9.94 16.34 39.20
CA GLY A 700 -10.27 15.11 39.93
C GLY A 700 -9.07 14.44 40.61
N LEU A 701 -7.83 14.81 40.26
CA LEU A 701 -6.63 14.15 40.78
C LEU A 701 -6.29 14.59 42.21
N CYS A 702 -5.78 13.65 43.01
CA CYS A 702 -5.43 13.88 44.41
C CYS A 702 -4.21 13.07 44.87
N GLY A 703 -3.65 13.43 46.03
CA GLY A 703 -2.71 12.58 46.79
C GLY A 703 -1.22 12.79 46.56
N VAL A 704 -0.81 13.87 45.88
CA VAL A 704 0.60 14.33 45.78
C VAL A 704 0.72 15.77 46.29
N PRO A 705 1.90 16.26 46.73
CA PRO A 705 2.05 17.58 47.36
C PRO A 705 1.59 18.80 46.54
N THR A 706 1.44 18.65 45.22
CA THR A 706 0.96 19.68 44.30
C THR A 706 -0.56 19.64 44.04
N LEU A 707 -1.28 18.70 44.67
CA LEU A 707 -2.70 18.45 44.47
C LEU A 707 -3.43 18.31 45.83
N PRO A 708 -4.77 18.45 45.89
CA PRO A 708 -5.51 18.25 47.13
C PRO A 708 -5.30 16.83 47.71
N ALA A 709 -5.41 16.72 49.03
CA ALA A 709 -5.46 15.43 49.70
C ALA A 709 -6.72 14.65 49.26
N CYS A 710 -6.58 13.35 49.00
CA CYS A 710 -7.72 12.51 48.63
C CYS A 710 -8.75 12.44 49.77
N ALA A 711 -10.04 12.45 49.42
CA ALA A 711 -11.11 12.33 50.40
C ALA A 711 -11.06 10.96 51.12
N LEU A 712 -10.86 10.99 52.44
CA LEU A 712 -10.63 9.86 53.38
C LEU A 712 -11.61 8.67 53.29
N PHE A 713 -12.68 8.77 52.52
CA PHE A 713 -13.78 7.82 52.48
C PHE A 713 -13.78 6.88 51.28
N TRP A 714 -12.86 7.03 50.32
CA TRP A 714 -12.83 6.21 49.09
C TRP A 714 -11.52 5.45 48.94
N GLU A 715 -11.59 4.12 49.04
CA GLU A 715 -10.49 3.20 48.71
C GLU A 715 -10.97 2.21 47.65
N LYS A 716 -10.12 1.92 46.65
CA LYS A 716 -10.32 0.83 45.66
C LYS A 716 -11.73 0.81 45.03
N GLY A 717 -12.24 1.98 44.63
CA GLY A 717 -13.54 2.12 43.97
C GLY A 717 -14.77 1.98 44.86
N GLY A 718 -14.62 2.01 46.18
CA GLY A 718 -15.75 1.89 47.11
C GLY A 718 -15.58 2.66 48.41
N LEU A 719 -16.69 2.80 49.14
CA LEU A 719 -16.71 3.50 50.41
C LEU A 719 -15.97 2.70 51.51
N ASN A 720 -15.00 3.34 52.16
CA ASN A 720 -14.20 2.78 53.25
C ASN A 720 -15.08 2.35 54.44
N LYS A 721 -14.62 1.41 55.28
CA LYS A 721 -15.30 0.98 56.52
C LYS A 721 -15.69 2.19 57.38
N THR A 722 -14.79 3.15 57.56
CA THR A 722 -15.04 4.38 58.31
C THR A 722 -16.16 5.24 57.70
N GLY A 723 -16.24 5.33 56.36
CA GLY A 723 -17.32 6.04 55.66
C GLY A 723 -18.68 5.33 55.78
N LYS A 724 -18.68 3.99 55.74
CA LYS A 724 -19.89 3.17 55.97
C LYS A 724 -20.40 3.31 57.40
N ILE A 725 -19.49 3.35 58.39
CA ILE A 725 -19.82 3.61 59.80
C ILE A 725 -20.36 5.05 59.97
N ALA A 726 -19.74 6.05 59.33
CA ALA A 726 -20.21 7.44 59.40
C ALA A 726 -21.62 7.62 58.83
N LEU A 727 -21.93 7.02 57.66
CA LEU A 727 -23.29 7.03 57.10
C LEU A 727 -24.30 6.31 58.01
N GLY A 728 -23.94 5.16 58.59
CA GLY A 728 -24.78 4.47 59.56
C GLY A 728 -25.06 5.30 60.81
N ALA A 729 -24.04 5.99 61.35
CA ALA A 729 -24.16 6.88 62.49
C ALA A 729 -25.05 8.10 62.18
N SER A 730 -24.92 8.70 61.00
CA SER A 730 -25.80 9.81 60.56
C SER A 730 -27.26 9.38 60.44
N PHE A 731 -27.53 8.19 59.88
CA PHE A 731 -28.89 7.63 59.84
C PHE A 731 -29.44 7.32 61.24
N GLY A 732 -28.62 6.76 62.14
CA GLY A 732 -29.00 6.51 63.53
C GLY A 732 -29.34 7.81 64.28
N LEU A 733 -28.55 8.87 64.09
CA LEU A 733 -28.80 10.19 64.68
C LEU A 733 -30.11 10.79 64.16
N LEU A 734 -30.36 10.72 62.85
CA LEU A 734 -31.59 11.21 62.24
C LEU A 734 -32.83 10.48 62.80
N LEU A 735 -32.74 9.16 62.94
CA LEU A 735 -33.82 8.33 63.47
C LEU A 735 -34.06 8.61 64.97
N LEU A 736 -33.00 8.86 65.75
CA LEU A 736 -33.11 9.30 67.14
C LEU A 736 -33.85 10.65 67.24
N VAL A 737 -33.51 11.63 66.40
CA VAL A 737 -34.19 12.94 66.35
C VAL A 737 -35.67 12.79 66.00
N ILE A 738 -36.01 11.92 65.03
CA ILE A 738 -37.41 11.62 64.69
C ILE A 738 -38.16 11.00 65.88
N LEU A 739 -37.55 10.05 66.60
CA LEU A 739 -38.15 9.46 67.80
C LEU A 739 -38.34 10.48 68.93
N ILE A 740 -37.41 11.42 69.12
CA ILE A 740 -37.54 12.53 70.08
C ILE A 740 -38.71 13.46 69.70
N VAL A 741 -38.87 13.79 68.41
CA VAL A 741 -40.02 14.58 67.93
C VAL A 741 -41.34 13.86 68.18
N VAL A 742 -41.42 12.56 67.89
CA VAL A 742 -42.61 11.74 68.18
C VAL A 742 -42.90 11.71 69.69
N TYR A 743 -41.88 11.50 70.53
CA TYR A 743 -42.00 11.51 71.99
C TYR A 743 -42.56 12.85 72.53
N ILE A 744 -42.07 13.99 72.02
CA ILE A 744 -42.58 15.32 72.37
C ILE A 744 -44.04 15.50 71.93
N VAL A 745 -44.42 15.01 70.75
CA VAL A 745 -45.81 15.06 70.24
C VAL A 745 -46.75 14.19 71.07
N CYS A 746 -46.29 13.00 71.51
CA CYS A 746 -47.07 12.11 72.38
C CYS A 746 -47.28 12.68 73.78
N ILE A 747 -46.24 13.23 74.42
CA ILE A 747 -46.33 13.72 75.81
C ILE A 747 -47.07 15.06 75.92
N ARG A 748 -47.15 15.87 74.86
CA ARG A 748 -47.97 17.11 74.86
C ARG A 748 -49.47 16.89 74.64
N ARG A 749 -49.98 15.67 74.88
CA ARG A 749 -51.42 15.37 74.98
C ARG A 749 -51.79 14.78 76.34
N GLY A 750 -52.08 15.66 77.30
CA GLY A 750 -52.87 15.33 78.49
C GLY A 750 -54.39 15.28 78.18
N PRO A 751 -55.22 14.71 79.07
CA PRO A 751 -56.59 14.28 78.74
C PRO A 751 -57.69 15.22 79.27
N TYR A 752 -58.94 14.71 79.22
CA TYR A 752 -60.24 15.34 79.54
C TYR A 752 -60.75 16.27 78.41
N ASP A 753 -62.00 16.19 77.92
CA ASP A 753 -63.15 15.35 78.34
C ASP A 753 -63.67 14.40 77.25
N TYR A 754 -64.48 13.42 77.65
CA TYR A 754 -65.27 12.53 76.79
C TYR A 754 -66.70 12.44 77.34
N ASP A 755 -67.64 13.19 76.76
CA ASP A 755 -69.07 12.92 76.93
C ASP A 755 -69.60 12.06 75.78
N PHE A 756 -70.36 11.04 76.13
CA PHE A 756 -70.95 10.06 75.22
C PHE A 756 -72.47 10.21 75.24
N GLU A 757 -73.04 10.88 74.23
CA GLU A 757 -74.46 10.74 73.92
C GLU A 757 -74.63 10.06 72.56
N PHE A 758 -75.46 9.02 72.56
CA PHE A 758 -75.95 8.31 71.37
C PHE A 758 -77.47 8.45 71.39
N PRO A 759 -78.09 8.90 70.28
CA PRO A 759 -79.16 8.08 69.74
C PRO A 759 -78.82 7.49 68.36
N GLN A 760 -79.66 6.53 67.97
CA GLN A 760 -79.61 5.82 66.69
C GLN A 760 -80.01 6.79 65.56
N ASP A 761 -79.57 6.61 64.31
CA ASP A 761 -80.12 5.56 63.45
C ASP A 761 -79.13 4.95 62.44
N LEU A 762 -79.51 3.77 61.93
CA LEU A 762 -78.79 3.03 60.90
C LEU A 762 -79.23 3.44 59.47
N THR A 763 -78.36 3.09 58.51
CA THR A 763 -78.59 3.12 57.05
C THR A 763 -78.63 4.51 56.37
N SER A 764 -77.56 4.84 55.64
CA SER A 764 -77.64 5.19 54.20
C SER A 764 -76.25 5.45 53.59
N ILE A 765 -76.14 5.29 52.27
CA ILE A 765 -74.90 5.42 51.51
C ILE A 765 -74.72 6.89 51.07
N SER A 766 -73.88 7.67 51.77
CA SER A 766 -73.68 9.10 51.43
C SER A 766 -72.26 9.67 51.66
N ALA A 767 -71.48 9.12 52.60
CA ALA A 767 -70.24 9.75 53.10
C ALA A 767 -69.05 9.84 52.13
N ILE A 768 -69.07 9.14 50.99
CA ILE A 768 -67.98 9.18 49.97
C ILE A 768 -68.04 10.46 49.11
N SER A 769 -69.18 11.17 49.10
CA SER A 769 -69.39 12.37 48.28
C SER A 769 -68.61 13.62 48.72
N ALA A 770 -68.45 13.82 50.03
CA ALA A 770 -68.07 15.13 50.59
C ALA A 770 -66.63 15.61 50.28
N LYS A 771 -65.67 14.69 50.04
CA LYS A 771 -64.29 15.07 49.67
C LYS A 771 -64.09 15.31 48.16
N ARG A 772 -64.96 14.78 47.30
CA ARG A 772 -64.84 14.92 45.83
C ARG A 772 -65.16 16.35 45.35
N ASN A 773 -65.99 17.09 46.10
CA ASN A 773 -66.47 18.41 45.70
C ASN A 773 -65.47 19.58 45.91
N ARG A 774 -64.41 19.44 46.72
CA ARG A 774 -63.41 20.53 46.83
C ARG A 774 -62.50 20.62 45.59
N TYR A 775 -62.11 19.46 45.02
CA TYR A 775 -61.25 19.40 43.84
C TYR A 775 -61.96 19.89 42.57
N GLN A 776 -63.26 19.59 42.44
CA GLN A 776 -64.07 20.10 41.32
C GLN A 776 -64.29 21.62 41.40
N ARG A 777 -64.54 22.18 42.59
CA ARG A 777 -64.77 23.63 42.75
C ARG A 777 -63.54 24.47 42.44
N ALA A 778 -62.33 23.98 42.74
CA ALA A 778 -61.09 24.62 42.32
C ALA A 778 -60.92 24.57 40.79
N LYS A 779 -61.23 23.42 40.16
CA LYS A 779 -61.12 23.26 38.71
C LYS A 779 -62.14 24.11 37.93
N SER A 780 -63.34 24.34 38.46
CA SER A 780 -64.35 25.19 37.82
C SER A 780 -64.03 26.70 37.88
N VAL A 781 -63.40 27.17 38.97
CA VAL A 781 -62.98 28.58 39.07
C VAL A 781 -61.88 28.88 38.06
N MET A 782 -60.85 28.01 37.98
CA MET A 782 -59.72 28.20 37.07
C MET A 782 -60.09 28.06 35.58
N LEU A 783 -61.24 27.45 35.25
CA LEU A 783 -61.77 27.41 33.89
C LEU A 783 -62.57 28.68 33.56
N ALA A 784 -63.45 29.12 34.46
CA ALA A 784 -64.25 30.34 34.27
C ALA A 784 -63.37 31.60 34.16
N GLU A 785 -62.24 31.64 34.85
CA GLU A 785 -61.25 32.73 34.79
C GLU A 785 -60.45 32.72 33.47
N MET A 786 -60.42 31.60 32.75
CA MET A 786 -59.73 31.47 31.46
C MET A 786 -60.67 31.74 30.26
N ASP A 787 -61.95 31.38 30.36
CA ASP A 787 -62.97 31.71 29.36
C ASP A 787 -63.35 33.21 29.37
N ALA A 788 -63.20 33.89 30.51
CA ALA A 788 -63.52 35.32 30.69
C ALA A 788 -62.69 36.29 29.81
N HIS A 789 -61.64 35.80 29.14
CA HIS A 789 -60.77 36.61 28.28
C HIS A 789 -61.05 36.45 26.77
N ASN A 790 -62.03 35.65 26.35
CA ASN A 790 -62.08 35.17 24.97
C ASN A 790 -63.47 35.06 24.29
N THR A 791 -64.42 35.95 24.60
CA THR A 791 -65.57 36.27 23.72
C THR A 791 -66.12 37.69 23.97
N ASP A 792 -66.58 38.32 22.89
CA ASP A 792 -67.45 39.51 22.78
C ASP A 792 -67.02 40.86 23.42
N GLY A 793 -67.11 42.01 22.73
CA GLY A 793 -67.48 42.20 21.33
C GLY A 793 -67.45 43.67 20.82
N PHE A 794 -66.94 43.82 19.59
CA PHE A 794 -67.29 44.77 18.52
C PHE A 794 -67.96 46.16 18.74
N TYR A 795 -67.50 47.13 17.90
CA TYR A 795 -68.06 48.47 17.58
C TYR A 795 -67.85 49.58 18.63
N THR A 796 -67.73 50.89 18.28
CA THR A 796 -68.19 51.64 17.08
C THR A 796 -67.17 52.68 16.54
N ASN A 797 -67.48 53.23 15.35
CA ASN A 797 -67.09 54.55 14.78
C ASN A 797 -65.60 54.87 14.50
N GLY A 798 -65.26 54.93 13.20
CA GLY A 798 -64.03 55.55 12.66
C GLY A 798 -64.31 56.81 11.82
N ASN A 799 -63.33 57.29 11.05
CA ASN A 799 -63.55 58.27 9.97
C ASN A 799 -62.38 58.35 8.96
N GLY A 800 -62.65 58.79 7.73
CA GLY A 800 -61.71 59.57 6.90
C GLY A 800 -60.70 58.87 5.95
N ASN A 801 -61.05 58.86 4.65
CA ASN A 801 -60.18 58.96 3.45
C ASN A 801 -59.02 57.95 3.19
N GLY A 802 -58.77 57.52 1.94
CA GLY A 802 -59.59 57.72 0.74
C GLY A 802 -58.88 57.40 -0.61
N SER A 803 -59.71 57.14 -1.62
CA SER A 803 -59.47 57.24 -3.08
C SER A 803 -58.41 56.36 -3.77
N THR A 804 -58.92 55.45 -4.62
CA THR A 804 -58.61 55.18 -6.05
C THR A 804 -57.19 55.39 -6.64
N ARG A 805 -56.78 54.63 -7.68
CA ARG A 805 -57.56 53.84 -8.66
C ARG A 805 -56.78 52.65 -9.22
#